data_AF-A0A8X8YA21-F1
#
_entry.id   AF-A0A8X8YA21-F1
#
_cell.length_a   1.000
_cell.length_b   1.000
_cell.length_c   1.000
_cell.angle_alpha   90.00
_cell.angle_beta   90.00
_cell.angle_gamma   90.00
#
_symmetry.space_group_name_H-M   'P 1'
#
loop_
_entity.id
_entity.type
_entity.pdbx_description
1 polymer ?
#
loop_
_entity_poly.entity_id
_entity_poly.type
_entity_poly.pdbx_seq_one_letter_code
_entity_poly.pdbx_strand_id
1 'polypeptide(L)'
;MVGEHGTQLSGGQKQRVAIARAILKDPRILLLDEATSALDAESERVVQEALDRIMVNRTTVVIAHRLSTIRNANMIVVIHRGKVVEKGTHSELLEDPVGAYSQLVSLQEVNRDTSDHVKGKERLEISVDFERSQSSRRMSLTHSMSRRSSSSRHHSIPFTIGLPATTLNVSESAVEKSDHESSEKPPKVPLRRLANLNKPETPVLIAGAVFAIINGSILPIFGLLLSNTIKSFFEPPSDLRKDTKFWAIIFMVLGVVSLIAYPARTYLFGVAGNKLIRRIRLMCFEKVVNMEVGWFDEGEHSGGIIGARLSADAATVRALVGDALAQIIQDLSSLVAGLAIAFQGSWQLSLIILAMMPLIGANGYVLLKFMKRFSTDAKAMYEEASQVANDAVGSIRTVASFCAEEKVMEMYRKKCEGPISIGIKQGLVSGVCFGISFALPNLIYATSFYAGARLIEDGKVTFFEVNQVFFSLNMMAQAISLSSSFAPDSSKAKVAAASIFTILDRESKIDPSDESGVKLESVNGDIELKHVSFKYPTRPDVQIFRDLSLTIHGQKTVALVGESGSGKSTVISLLQRFYDPDSGRITLDGVEIQKLQLKWLRQQMGLVSQEPVLFNDTIRANIAYGKKGEATEAEIIAAAEQANAHKFISGLQQGYDTVVGERGVQLSGGQKQRVAIARAILKSPKILLLDEATSALDAESERVVQDALDQVMVNRTTVIVAHRLSTIKTADLIAVVNNGVIVEKGKHQSLINIKEGFYASLVALHATS
;
A
#
# COMPACT_ATOMS: atom_id res chain seq x y z
N MET A 1 5.84 26.67 -1.80
CA MET A 1 4.68 26.20 -0.99
C MET A 1 5.22 25.49 0.24
N VAL A 2 4.55 25.59 1.38
CA VAL A 2 4.87 24.83 2.60
C VAL A 2 3.77 23.80 2.81
N GLY A 3 4.12 22.54 3.04
CA GLY A 3 3.14 21.44 3.17
C GLY A 3 3.72 20.10 2.73
N GLU A 4 2.88 19.06 2.63
CA GLU A 4 3.30 17.71 2.22
C GLU A 4 3.91 17.69 0.81
N HIS A 5 3.41 18.54 -0.10
CA HIS A 5 3.90 18.69 -1.47
C HIS A 5 4.85 19.88 -1.67
N GLY A 6 5.39 20.46 -0.58
CA GLY A 6 6.22 21.66 -0.61
C GLY A 6 7.45 21.57 0.29
N THR A 7 8.06 22.70 0.61
CA THR A 7 9.19 22.76 1.54
C THR A 7 8.74 22.36 2.95
N GLN A 8 9.45 21.42 3.56
CA GLN A 8 9.18 20.98 4.92
C GLN A 8 9.89 21.90 5.93
N LEU A 9 9.10 22.50 6.82
CA LEU A 9 9.61 23.31 7.94
C LEU A 9 9.86 22.45 9.18
N SER A 10 10.81 22.86 10.02
CA SER A 10 11.04 22.23 11.34
C SER A 10 9.81 22.38 12.25
N GLY A 11 9.70 21.53 13.29
CA GLY A 11 8.61 21.61 14.26
C GLY A 11 8.45 23.01 14.87
N GLY A 12 9.57 23.62 15.31
CA GLY A 12 9.59 24.99 15.85
C GLY A 12 9.17 26.03 14.82
N GLN A 13 9.62 25.91 13.56
CA GLN A 13 9.21 26.80 12.48
C GLN A 13 7.70 26.71 12.18
N LYS A 14 7.15 25.50 12.09
CA LYS A 14 5.70 25.26 11.90
C LYS A 14 4.90 25.88 13.04
N GLN A 15 5.37 25.74 14.26
CA GLN A 15 4.71 26.29 15.45
C GLN A 15 4.73 27.82 15.43
N ARG A 16 5.83 28.46 15.04
CA ARG A 16 5.89 29.92 14.87
C ARG A 16 4.92 30.43 13.81
N VAL A 17 4.75 29.71 12.70
CA VAL A 17 3.73 30.04 11.69
C VAL A 17 2.31 29.87 12.27
N ALA A 18 2.07 28.88 13.14
CA ALA A 18 0.81 28.74 13.86
C ALA A 18 0.56 29.91 14.83
N ILE A 19 1.58 30.34 15.58
CA ILE A 19 1.51 31.50 16.47
C ILE A 19 1.21 32.77 15.66
N ALA A 20 1.90 33.00 14.53
CA ALA A 20 1.62 34.14 13.66
C ALA A 20 0.15 34.15 13.16
N ARG A 21 -0.42 32.99 12.83
CA ARG A 21 -1.85 32.86 12.49
C ARG A 21 -2.77 33.24 13.66
N ALA A 22 -2.42 32.85 14.88
CA ALA A 22 -3.16 33.23 16.07
C ALA A 22 -3.06 34.74 16.38
N ILE A 23 -1.88 35.34 16.18
CA ILE A 23 -1.66 36.80 16.33
C ILE A 23 -2.56 37.57 15.36
N LEU A 24 -2.62 37.16 14.09
CA LEU A 24 -3.45 37.83 13.07
C LEU A 24 -4.95 37.86 13.41
N LYS A 25 -5.44 36.88 14.16
CA LYS A 25 -6.85 36.82 14.60
C LYS A 25 -7.15 37.75 15.78
N ASP A 26 -6.10 38.26 16.44
CA ASP A 26 -6.16 39.09 17.65
C ASP A 26 -7.19 38.62 18.72
N PRO A 27 -7.12 37.35 19.18
CA PRO A 27 -8.11 36.82 20.12
C PRO A 27 -7.97 37.40 21.53
N ARG A 28 -9.11 37.65 22.20
CA ARG A 28 -9.16 38.01 23.62
C ARG A 28 -8.84 36.85 24.56
N ILE A 29 -9.12 35.62 24.12
CA ILE A 29 -8.85 34.38 24.85
C ILE A 29 -7.89 33.52 24.02
N LEU A 30 -6.77 33.14 24.61
CA LEU A 30 -5.76 32.29 23.99
C LEU A 30 -5.77 30.91 24.65
N LEU A 31 -5.85 29.86 23.85
CA LEU A 31 -5.76 28.46 24.31
C LEU A 31 -4.47 27.85 23.79
N LEU A 32 -3.61 27.40 24.69
CA LEU A 32 -2.34 26.75 24.39
C LEU A 32 -2.40 25.31 24.89
N ASP A 33 -2.57 24.36 23.97
CA ASP A 33 -2.64 22.93 24.28
C ASP A 33 -1.31 22.27 23.95
N GLU A 34 -0.48 22.04 24.97
CA GLU A 34 0.86 21.44 24.88
C GLU A 34 1.74 22.04 23.76
N ALA A 35 1.69 23.36 23.60
CA ALA A 35 2.29 24.06 22.45
C ALA A 35 3.81 23.87 22.29
N THR A 36 4.50 23.36 23.30
CA THR A 36 5.95 23.12 23.35
C THR A 36 6.35 21.65 23.53
N SER A 37 5.41 20.70 23.68
CA SER A 37 5.73 19.33 24.08
C SER A 37 6.53 18.54 23.04
N ALA A 38 6.35 18.85 21.75
CA ALA A 38 6.99 18.17 20.63
C ALA A 38 8.18 18.94 20.00
N LEU A 39 8.78 19.88 20.75
CA LEU A 39 9.89 20.71 20.29
C LEU A 39 11.21 20.31 20.96
N ASP A 40 12.33 20.49 20.23
CA ASP A 40 13.68 20.46 20.79
C ASP A 40 13.91 21.66 21.73
N ALA A 41 14.87 21.53 22.66
CA ALA A 41 15.09 22.52 23.72
C ALA A 41 15.47 23.92 23.22
N GLU A 42 16.11 24.02 22.04
CA GLU A 42 16.48 25.30 21.43
C GLU A 42 15.26 25.96 20.79
N SER A 43 14.53 25.22 19.94
CA SER A 43 13.27 25.69 19.34
C SER A 43 12.22 26.01 20.39
N GLU A 44 12.15 25.26 21.47
CA GLU A 44 11.25 25.48 22.60
C GLU A 44 11.46 26.85 23.23
N ARG A 45 12.71 27.24 23.53
CA ARG A 45 13.00 28.56 24.11
C ARG A 45 12.50 29.69 23.21
N VAL A 46 12.75 29.57 21.92
CA VAL A 46 12.35 30.58 20.92
C VAL A 46 10.82 30.63 20.76
N VAL A 47 10.16 29.47 20.76
CA VAL A 47 8.69 29.39 20.69
C VAL A 47 8.06 29.92 21.99
N GLN A 48 8.63 29.60 23.15
CA GLN A 48 8.17 30.09 24.44
C GLN A 48 8.28 31.61 24.54
N GLU A 49 9.37 32.21 24.06
CA GLU A 49 9.51 33.66 24.01
C GLU A 49 8.41 34.31 23.14
N ALA A 50 8.05 33.67 22.02
CA ALA A 50 6.93 34.13 21.19
C ALA A 50 5.57 33.95 21.89
N LEU A 51 5.38 32.87 22.66
CA LEU A 51 4.18 32.61 23.47
C LEU A 51 4.04 33.64 24.59
N ASP A 52 5.11 33.92 25.34
CA ASP A 52 5.09 34.90 26.43
C ASP A 52 4.71 36.29 25.90
N ARG A 53 5.20 36.67 24.71
CA ARG A 53 4.85 37.94 24.06
C ARG A 53 3.38 38.03 23.64
N ILE A 54 2.79 36.94 23.12
CA ILE A 54 1.37 36.94 22.71
C ILE A 54 0.42 36.85 23.92
N MET A 55 0.88 36.26 25.04
CA MET A 55 0.08 36.12 26.26
C MET A 55 -0.20 37.44 26.98
N VAL A 56 0.65 38.47 26.76
CA VAL A 56 0.46 39.78 27.37
C VAL A 56 -0.88 40.40 26.95
N ASN A 57 -1.65 40.87 27.92
CA ASN A 57 -2.99 41.46 27.76
C ASN A 57 -4.07 40.51 27.19
N ARG A 58 -3.93 39.19 27.36
CA ARG A 58 -4.93 38.21 26.92
C ARG A 58 -5.24 37.20 28.03
N THR A 59 -6.49 36.77 28.12
CA THR A 59 -6.85 35.65 28.99
C THR A 59 -6.30 34.38 28.37
N THR A 60 -5.27 33.79 28.98
CA THR A 60 -4.61 32.61 28.43
C THR A 60 -4.86 31.38 29.30
N VAL A 61 -5.31 30.28 28.68
CA VAL A 61 -5.36 28.95 29.29
C VAL A 61 -4.27 28.11 28.67
N VAL A 62 -3.37 27.59 29.50
CA VAL A 62 -2.22 26.78 29.07
C VAL A 62 -2.33 25.39 29.67
N ILE A 63 -2.30 24.38 28.82
CA ILE A 63 -2.10 22.98 29.19
C ILE A 63 -0.63 22.67 28.88
N ALA A 64 0.14 22.31 29.89
CA ALA A 64 1.57 22.06 29.74
C ALA A 64 1.97 20.72 30.33
N HIS A 65 2.74 19.95 29.57
CA HIS A 65 3.45 18.77 30.06
C HIS A 65 4.71 19.15 30.85
N ARG A 66 5.27 20.34 30.61
CA ARG A 66 6.48 20.86 31.27
C ARG A 66 6.10 21.93 32.29
N LEU A 67 6.42 21.71 33.56
CA LEU A 67 6.02 22.62 34.64
C LEU A 67 6.77 23.96 34.58
N SER A 68 7.90 24.00 33.88
CA SER A 68 8.70 25.21 33.64
C SER A 68 7.94 26.31 32.89
N THR A 69 7.05 25.94 31.98
CA THR A 69 6.31 26.90 31.13
C THR A 69 5.10 27.50 31.86
N ILE A 70 4.70 26.93 33.00
CA ILE A 70 3.53 27.39 33.79
C ILE A 70 3.92 28.00 35.14
N ARG A 71 5.22 28.10 35.44
CA ARG A 71 5.72 28.67 36.71
C ARG A 71 5.23 30.09 36.97
N ASN A 72 5.13 30.89 35.91
CA ASN A 72 4.69 32.28 35.96
C ASN A 72 3.18 32.44 35.76
N ALA A 73 2.41 31.36 35.78
CA ALA A 73 0.96 31.43 35.64
C ALA A 73 0.34 32.09 36.87
N ASN A 74 -0.65 32.95 36.65
CA ASN A 74 -1.40 33.60 37.75
C ASN A 74 -2.20 32.59 38.59
N MET A 75 -2.59 31.46 38.00
CA MET A 75 -3.32 30.38 38.66
C MET A 75 -2.97 29.05 37.97
N ILE A 76 -2.68 28.04 38.78
CA ILE A 76 -2.41 26.66 38.35
C ILE A 76 -3.54 25.79 38.89
N VAL A 77 -4.00 24.85 38.06
CA VAL A 77 -5.08 23.91 38.39
C VAL A 77 -4.60 22.49 38.10
N VAL A 78 -4.64 21.61 39.10
CA VAL A 78 -4.26 20.21 38.97
C VAL A 78 -5.50 19.33 38.83
N ILE A 79 -5.53 18.51 37.78
CA ILE A 79 -6.64 17.61 37.47
C ILE A 79 -6.18 16.16 37.65
N HIS A 80 -6.89 15.40 38.47
CA HIS A 80 -6.70 13.96 38.63
C HIS A 80 -8.02 13.22 38.40
N ARG A 81 -8.03 12.24 37.48
CA ARG A 81 -9.22 11.43 37.13
C ARG A 81 -10.47 12.26 36.79
N GLY A 82 -10.27 13.38 36.10
CA GLY A 82 -11.36 14.27 35.67
C GLY A 82 -11.93 15.19 36.75
N LYS A 83 -11.28 15.30 37.92
CA LYS A 83 -11.66 16.24 38.98
C LYS A 83 -10.49 17.19 39.29
N VAL A 84 -10.80 18.44 39.61
CA VAL A 84 -9.82 19.40 40.14
C VAL A 84 -9.48 18.98 41.56
N VAL A 85 -8.20 18.71 41.80
CA VAL A 85 -7.68 18.32 43.12
C VAL A 85 -7.12 19.52 43.86
N GLU A 86 -6.36 20.35 43.15
CA GLU A 86 -5.67 21.52 43.70
C GLU A 86 -5.80 22.72 42.78
N LYS A 87 -5.86 23.92 43.37
CA LYS A 87 -5.78 25.20 42.66
C LYS A 87 -5.00 26.20 43.51
N GLY A 88 -4.15 27.01 42.89
CA GLY A 88 -3.38 28.03 43.61
C GLY A 88 -2.31 28.65 42.73
N THR A 89 -1.52 29.55 43.30
CA THR A 89 -0.28 30.03 42.66
C THR A 89 0.83 28.98 42.80
N HIS A 90 1.91 29.13 42.02
CA HIS A 90 3.07 28.21 42.10
C HIS A 90 3.63 28.11 43.53
N SER A 91 3.70 29.22 44.25
CA SER A 91 4.18 29.25 45.64
C SER A 91 3.21 28.56 46.61
N GLU A 92 1.91 28.84 46.52
CA GLU A 92 0.87 28.24 47.38
C GLU A 92 0.80 26.72 47.23
N LEU A 93 0.94 26.22 45.99
CA LEU A 93 0.89 24.79 45.70
C LEU A 93 2.16 24.02 46.07
N LEU A 94 3.27 24.73 46.34
CA LEU A 94 4.51 24.14 46.82
C LEU A 94 4.58 24.08 48.36
N GLU A 95 3.77 24.87 49.07
CA GLU A 95 3.70 24.85 50.54
C GLU A 95 3.14 23.54 51.08
N ASP A 96 2.33 22.81 50.30
CA ASP A 96 1.89 21.46 50.62
C ASP A 96 2.86 20.41 50.03
N PRO A 97 3.78 19.83 50.83
CA PRO A 97 4.73 18.83 50.35
C PRO A 97 4.08 17.50 49.95
N VAL A 98 2.81 17.27 50.33
CA VAL A 98 2.05 16.08 49.96
C VAL A 98 1.10 16.36 48.79
N GLY A 99 0.96 17.63 48.38
CA GLY A 99 0.12 18.05 47.26
C GLY A 99 0.52 17.41 45.93
N ALA A 100 -0.47 17.11 45.09
CA ALA A 100 -0.31 16.55 43.77
C ALA A 100 0.56 17.44 42.86
N TYR A 101 0.48 18.77 42.98
CA TYR A 101 1.37 19.67 42.25
C TYR A 101 2.84 19.55 42.72
N SER A 102 3.07 19.59 44.03
CA SER A 102 4.42 19.50 44.63
C SER A 102 5.10 18.17 44.32
N GLN A 103 4.34 17.07 44.29
CA GLN A 103 4.82 15.77 43.84
C GLN A 103 5.21 15.78 42.34
N LEU A 104 4.44 16.44 41.48
CA LEU A 104 4.79 16.57 40.06
C LEU A 104 6.03 17.45 39.83
N VAL A 105 6.16 18.55 40.59
CA VAL A 105 7.32 19.46 40.52
C VAL A 105 8.57 18.74 41.02
N SER A 106 8.53 18.09 42.18
CA SER A 106 9.67 17.33 42.70
C SER A 106 10.10 16.20 41.75
N LEU A 107 9.14 15.48 41.13
CA LEU A 107 9.45 14.49 40.10
C LEU A 107 10.12 15.10 38.85
N GLN A 108 9.74 16.32 38.44
CA GLN A 108 10.38 17.00 37.31
C GLN A 108 11.70 17.69 37.67
N GLU A 109 11.85 18.27 38.86
CA GLU A 109 13.08 18.94 39.32
C GLU A 109 14.18 17.93 39.64
N VAL A 110 13.86 16.75 40.17
CA VAL A 110 14.81 15.63 40.28
C VAL A 110 15.35 15.22 38.90
N ASN A 111 14.52 15.32 37.86
CA ASN A 111 14.92 15.11 36.46
C ASN A 111 15.60 16.33 35.83
N ARG A 112 15.61 17.50 36.48
CA ARG A 112 16.10 18.77 35.92
C ARG A 112 17.38 19.29 36.57
N ASP A 113 17.57 19.12 37.87
CA ASP A 113 18.84 19.41 38.57
C ASP A 113 19.95 18.45 38.14
N THR A 114 19.57 17.25 37.72
CA THR A 114 20.42 16.37 36.93
C THR A 114 20.81 17.04 35.59
N SER A 115 19.87 17.65 34.87
CA SER A 115 20.09 18.28 33.55
C SER A 115 20.79 19.66 33.53
N ASP A 116 20.64 20.52 34.54
CA ASP A 116 21.12 21.91 34.51
C ASP A 116 22.54 22.09 35.09
N HIS A 117 23.06 21.14 35.89
CA HIS A 117 24.48 21.09 36.23
C HIS A 117 25.40 20.82 35.02
N VAL A 118 24.84 20.32 33.92
CA VAL A 118 25.55 20.01 32.66
C VAL A 118 25.70 21.25 31.76
N LYS A 119 24.75 22.18 31.78
CA LYS A 119 24.73 23.35 30.87
C LYS A 119 25.72 24.46 31.22
N GLY A 120 26.28 24.46 32.43
CA GLY A 120 27.23 25.49 32.89
C GLY A 120 28.60 25.49 32.20
N LYS A 121 28.94 24.44 31.42
CA LYS A 121 30.26 24.29 30.78
C LYS A 121 30.27 24.40 29.25
N GLU A 122 29.13 24.42 28.58
CA GLU A 122 29.05 24.39 27.10
C GLU A 122 29.00 25.77 26.42
N ARG A 123 29.31 26.87 27.14
CA ARG A 123 29.15 28.22 26.57
C ARG A 123 30.33 28.74 25.74
N LEU A 124 31.27 27.88 25.35
CA LEU A 124 32.35 28.25 24.43
C LEU A 124 32.51 27.18 23.35
N GLU A 125 32.20 27.63 22.13
CA GLU A 125 32.65 27.12 20.82
C GLU A 125 31.73 26.21 19.96
N ILE A 126 31.20 26.88 18.92
CA ILE A 126 31.05 26.47 17.52
C ILE A 126 29.66 25.99 17.04
N SER A 127 29.06 26.91 16.27
CA SER A 127 28.05 26.77 15.24
C SER A 127 28.52 25.93 14.04
N VAL A 128 27.69 25.02 13.49
CA VAL A 128 27.32 24.90 12.05
C VAL A 128 26.11 23.94 11.91
N ASP A 129 25.19 24.36 11.05
CA ASP A 129 23.96 23.77 10.49
C ASP A 129 23.73 22.24 10.50
N PHE A 130 22.49 21.83 10.82
CA PHE A 130 21.92 20.58 10.33
C PHE A 130 20.39 20.63 10.15
N GLU A 131 19.95 20.41 8.91
CA GLU A 131 18.57 20.12 8.53
C GLU A 131 18.16 18.71 9.01
N ARG A 132 16.99 18.57 9.65
CA ARG A 132 16.42 17.27 9.99
C ARG A 132 14.98 17.10 9.52
N SER A 133 14.83 16.13 8.62
CA SER A 133 13.60 15.49 8.19
C SER A 133 12.85 14.87 9.38
N GLN A 134 11.60 15.30 9.62
CA GLN A 134 10.70 14.66 10.59
C GLN A 134 9.79 13.66 9.87
N SER A 135 10.02 12.36 10.11
CA SER A 135 8.97 11.35 9.97
C SER A 135 8.33 11.13 11.34
N SER A 136 7.10 11.58 11.52
CA SER A 136 6.28 11.22 12.67
C SER A 136 4.93 10.70 12.19
N ARG A 137 4.83 9.37 12.07
CA ARG A 137 3.55 8.66 12.01
C ARG A 137 2.88 8.79 13.38
N ARG A 138 1.83 9.60 13.46
CA ARG A 138 0.92 9.62 14.62
C ARG A 138 -0.03 8.43 14.53
N MET A 139 0.07 7.52 15.50
CA MET A 139 -0.99 6.58 15.83
C MET A 139 -2.22 7.34 16.32
N SER A 140 -3.33 7.24 15.60
CA SER A 140 -4.64 7.66 16.08
C SER A 140 -5.32 6.49 16.79
N LEU A 141 -5.62 6.70 18.07
CA LEU A 141 -6.46 5.84 18.89
C LEU A 141 -7.87 5.81 18.31
N THR A 142 -8.23 4.73 17.60
CA THR A 142 -9.61 4.44 17.22
C THR A 142 -10.37 3.94 18.44
N HIS A 143 -11.12 4.82 19.08
CA HIS A 143 -12.11 4.46 20.07
C HIS A 143 -13.27 3.74 19.35
N SER A 144 -13.44 2.45 19.64
CA SER A 144 -14.56 1.64 19.17
C SER A 144 -15.86 2.14 19.79
N MET A 145 -16.78 2.65 18.97
CA MET A 145 -18.18 2.81 19.34
C MET A 145 -18.97 1.60 18.85
N SER A 146 -19.33 0.72 19.80
CA SER A 146 -20.38 -0.26 19.63
C SER A 146 -21.72 0.46 19.48
N ARG A 147 -22.34 0.40 18.28
CA ARG A 147 -23.77 0.68 18.12
C ARG A 147 -24.48 -0.56 17.57
N ARG A 148 -25.20 -1.17 18.50
CA ARG A 148 -26.28 -2.14 18.33
C ARG A 148 -27.37 -1.49 17.47
N SER A 149 -27.58 -1.97 16.25
CA SER A 149 -28.73 -1.58 15.41
C SER A 149 -29.66 -2.77 15.24
N SER A 150 -30.84 -2.60 15.81
CA SER A 150 -32.04 -3.41 15.71
C SER A 150 -32.49 -3.65 14.27
N SER A 151 -33.03 -4.84 14.04
CA SER A 151 -33.69 -5.26 12.80
C SER A 151 -34.89 -4.38 12.46
N SER A 152 -34.99 -3.95 11.21
CA SER A 152 -36.26 -3.72 10.55
C SER A 152 -36.17 -4.25 9.11
N ARG A 153 -37.04 -5.22 8.82
CA ARG A 153 -37.23 -5.84 7.51
C ARG A 153 -38.13 -4.91 6.69
N HIS A 154 -37.71 -4.53 5.49
CA HIS A 154 -38.65 -4.24 4.41
C HIS A 154 -38.16 -4.88 3.12
N HIS A 155 -38.99 -5.80 2.63
CA HIS A 155 -38.91 -6.40 1.30
C HIS A 155 -39.32 -5.36 0.25
N SER A 156 -38.53 -5.23 -0.81
CA SER A 156 -38.99 -4.72 -2.09
C SER A 156 -38.60 -5.69 -3.20
N ILE A 157 -39.63 -6.10 -3.94
CA ILE A 157 -39.61 -6.99 -5.10
C ILE A 157 -39.06 -6.18 -6.30
N PRO A 158 -38.19 -6.74 -7.16
CA PRO A 158 -37.80 -6.04 -8.38
C PRO A 158 -38.83 -6.30 -9.48
N PHE A 159 -39.45 -5.23 -9.98
CA PHE A 159 -40.27 -5.24 -11.18
C PHE A 159 -39.41 -4.87 -12.38
N THR A 160 -39.33 -5.79 -13.34
CA THR A 160 -38.63 -5.71 -14.62
C THR A 160 -39.38 -4.82 -15.63
N ILE A 161 -38.72 -3.78 -16.14
CA ILE A 161 -39.00 -3.18 -17.46
C ILE A 161 -37.66 -2.91 -18.15
N GLY A 162 -37.49 -3.48 -19.34
CA GLY A 162 -36.26 -3.48 -20.12
C GLY A 162 -35.94 -2.13 -20.77
N LEU A 163 -34.73 -1.67 -20.52
CA LEU A 163 -33.96 -0.69 -21.30
C LEU A 163 -32.52 -1.23 -21.34
N PRO A 164 -31.79 -1.13 -22.48
CA PRO A 164 -30.42 -1.61 -22.55
C PRO A 164 -29.56 -0.78 -21.60
N ALA A 165 -29.04 -1.44 -20.58
CA ALA A 165 -28.24 -0.84 -19.52
C ALA A 165 -26.84 -0.45 -20.05
N THR A 166 -26.67 0.81 -20.45
CA THR A 166 -25.35 1.46 -20.34
C THR A 166 -25.21 1.95 -18.90
N THR A 167 -24.74 1.05 -18.04
CA THR A 167 -24.29 1.41 -16.70
C THR A 167 -23.08 2.34 -16.82
N LEU A 168 -23.30 3.62 -16.49
CA LEU A 168 -22.23 4.50 -16.01
C LEU A 168 -21.73 3.96 -14.68
N ASN A 169 -20.84 2.96 -14.72
CA ASN A 169 -20.03 2.59 -13.57
C ASN A 169 -18.98 3.68 -13.34
N VAL A 170 -19.39 4.77 -12.70
CA VAL A 170 -18.45 5.64 -11.98
C VAL A 170 -18.17 4.96 -10.65
N SER A 171 -17.30 3.97 -10.70
CA SER A 171 -16.64 3.37 -9.55
C SER A 171 -15.28 2.87 -10.03
N GLU A 172 -14.44 3.80 -10.47
CA GLU A 172 -13.00 3.53 -10.55
C GLU A 172 -12.40 3.86 -9.19
N SER A 173 -11.96 2.79 -8.53
CA SER A 173 -11.07 2.84 -7.36
C SER A 173 -9.90 3.79 -7.63
N ALA A 174 -9.68 4.71 -6.68
CA ALA A 174 -8.51 5.55 -6.59
C ALA A 174 -7.25 4.69 -6.74
N VAL A 175 -6.60 4.78 -7.90
CA VAL A 175 -5.17 4.52 -8.03
C VAL A 175 -4.56 5.91 -8.00
N GLU A 176 -4.08 6.30 -6.83
CA GLU A 176 -3.15 7.40 -6.66
C GLU A 176 -1.98 7.14 -7.63
N LYS A 177 -1.84 8.00 -8.63
CA LYS A 177 -0.54 8.19 -9.26
C LYS A 177 0.10 9.30 -8.45
N SER A 178 0.93 8.93 -7.48
CA SER A 178 1.83 9.89 -6.85
C SER A 178 2.79 10.42 -7.91
N ASP A 179 2.71 11.72 -8.18
CA ASP A 179 3.69 12.45 -8.97
C ASP A 179 5.04 12.43 -8.24
N HIS A 180 5.91 11.51 -8.66
CA HIS A 180 7.35 11.75 -8.67
C HIS A 180 7.86 11.44 -10.08
N GLU A 181 8.31 12.49 -10.76
CA GLU A 181 9.08 12.40 -11.99
C GLU A 181 10.39 11.64 -11.73
N SER A 182 10.38 10.32 -11.93
CA SER A 182 11.48 9.51 -12.49
C SER A 182 11.19 7.99 -12.39
N SER A 183 10.54 7.42 -13.41
CA SER A 183 11.10 6.29 -14.20
C SER A 183 10.02 5.66 -15.10
N GLU A 184 10.41 5.45 -16.35
CA GLU A 184 9.84 4.61 -17.43
C GLU A 184 8.31 4.37 -17.51
N LYS A 185 7.74 4.73 -18.68
CA LYS A 185 6.44 4.21 -19.13
C LYS A 185 6.43 2.69 -18.95
N PRO A 186 5.39 2.09 -18.34
CA PRO A 186 5.37 0.66 -18.09
C PRO A 186 5.61 -0.08 -19.42
N PRO A 187 6.56 -1.04 -19.45
CA PRO A 187 6.97 -1.69 -20.68
C PRO A 187 5.76 -2.29 -21.39
N LYS A 188 5.67 -2.08 -22.71
CA LYS A 188 4.61 -2.68 -23.52
C LYS A 188 4.79 -4.20 -23.48
N VAL A 189 4.01 -4.87 -22.65
CA VAL A 189 4.07 -6.33 -22.58
C VAL A 189 3.49 -6.92 -23.86
N PRO A 190 4.25 -7.76 -24.59
CA PRO A 190 3.70 -8.48 -25.71
C PRO A 190 2.67 -9.50 -25.22
N LEU A 191 1.46 -9.49 -25.80
CA LEU A 191 0.40 -10.47 -25.50
C LEU A 191 0.86 -11.92 -25.64
N ARG A 192 1.89 -12.18 -26.46
CA ARG A 192 2.56 -13.47 -26.60
C ARG A 192 3.09 -14.02 -25.27
N ARG A 193 3.57 -13.15 -24.38
CA ARG A 193 4.09 -13.56 -23.08
C ARG A 193 2.98 -14.04 -22.15
N LEU A 194 1.85 -13.34 -22.15
CA LEU A 194 0.66 -13.77 -21.42
C LEU A 194 0.13 -15.10 -21.98
N ALA A 195 0.14 -15.27 -23.30
CA ALA A 195 -0.19 -16.54 -23.94
C ALA A 195 0.77 -17.67 -23.54
N ASN A 196 2.07 -17.39 -23.41
CA ASN A 196 3.04 -18.38 -22.94
C ASN A 196 2.76 -18.85 -21.51
N LEU A 197 2.31 -17.96 -20.62
CA LEU A 197 1.92 -18.34 -19.24
C LEU A 197 0.67 -19.21 -19.19
N ASN A 198 -0.17 -19.16 -20.22
CA ASN A 198 -1.42 -19.92 -20.32
C ASN A 198 -1.28 -21.23 -21.14
N LYS A 199 -0.05 -21.59 -21.55
CA LYS A 199 0.25 -22.81 -22.34
C LYS A 199 -0.34 -24.10 -21.77
N PRO A 200 -0.21 -24.43 -20.47
CA PRO A 200 -0.75 -25.69 -19.97
C PRO A 200 -2.29 -25.76 -19.99
N GLU A 201 -2.99 -24.63 -20.15
CA GLU A 201 -4.44 -24.55 -20.31
C GLU A 201 -4.91 -24.48 -21.78
N THR A 202 -4.00 -24.59 -22.75
CA THR A 202 -4.30 -24.65 -24.20
C THR A 202 -5.43 -25.63 -24.58
N PRO A 203 -5.50 -26.88 -24.09
CA PRO A 203 -6.58 -27.79 -24.49
C PRO A 203 -7.96 -27.30 -24.03
N VAL A 204 -8.04 -26.67 -22.85
CA VAL A 204 -9.28 -26.10 -22.31
C VAL A 204 -9.69 -24.87 -23.12
N LEU A 205 -8.72 -24.04 -23.52
CA LEU A 205 -8.96 -22.89 -24.40
C LEU A 205 -9.44 -23.32 -25.79
N ILE A 206 -8.87 -24.38 -26.38
CA ILE A 206 -9.30 -24.89 -27.69
C ILE A 206 -10.73 -25.41 -27.60
N ALA A 207 -11.05 -26.21 -26.57
CA ALA A 207 -12.42 -26.68 -26.34
C ALA A 207 -13.39 -25.49 -26.14
N GLY A 208 -12.99 -24.49 -25.36
CA GLY A 208 -13.77 -23.26 -25.17
C GLY A 208 -13.97 -22.49 -26.48
N ALA A 209 -12.95 -22.41 -27.31
CA ALA A 209 -13.01 -21.73 -28.61
C ALA A 209 -14.00 -22.41 -29.56
N VAL A 210 -14.10 -23.75 -29.56
CA VAL A 210 -15.10 -24.48 -30.34
C VAL A 210 -16.52 -24.07 -29.91
N PHE A 211 -16.80 -24.03 -28.61
CA PHE A 211 -18.11 -23.57 -28.11
C PHE A 211 -18.34 -22.08 -28.37
N ALA A 212 -17.30 -21.24 -28.33
CA ALA A 212 -17.38 -19.83 -28.70
C ALA A 212 -17.74 -19.64 -30.18
N ILE A 213 -17.17 -20.46 -31.07
CA ILE A 213 -17.47 -20.44 -32.50
C ILE A 213 -18.92 -20.87 -32.73
N ILE A 214 -19.36 -21.96 -32.10
CA ILE A 214 -20.76 -22.43 -32.17
C ILE A 214 -21.68 -21.30 -31.72
N ASN A 215 -21.43 -20.72 -30.54
CA ASN A 215 -22.25 -19.65 -29.99
C ASN A 215 -22.27 -18.39 -30.90
N GLY A 216 -21.14 -18.05 -31.51
CA GLY A 216 -21.05 -16.91 -32.44
C GLY A 216 -21.86 -17.11 -33.72
N SER A 217 -21.98 -18.35 -34.21
CA SER A 217 -22.77 -18.65 -35.40
C SER A 217 -24.28 -18.65 -35.15
N ILE A 218 -24.74 -18.76 -33.89
CA ILE A 218 -26.17 -18.87 -33.54
C ILE A 218 -26.99 -17.67 -34.01
N LEU A 219 -26.52 -16.44 -33.77
CA LEU A 219 -27.25 -15.22 -34.13
C LEU A 219 -27.38 -15.03 -35.66
N PRO A 220 -26.31 -15.17 -36.46
CA PRO A 220 -26.44 -15.20 -37.92
C PRO A 220 -27.37 -16.30 -38.46
N ILE A 221 -27.27 -17.52 -37.91
CA ILE A 221 -28.16 -18.63 -38.28
C ILE A 221 -29.61 -18.29 -37.92
N PHE A 222 -29.85 -17.69 -36.76
CA PHE A 222 -31.18 -17.20 -36.36
C PHE A 222 -31.76 -16.22 -37.40
N GLY A 223 -30.94 -15.32 -37.94
CA GLY A 223 -31.34 -14.42 -39.03
C GLY A 223 -31.77 -15.17 -40.31
N LEU A 224 -31.03 -16.22 -40.70
CA LEU A 224 -31.39 -17.09 -41.83
C LEU A 224 -32.65 -17.91 -41.56
N LEU A 225 -32.86 -18.41 -40.35
CA LEU A 225 -34.09 -19.11 -39.99
C LEU A 225 -35.31 -18.18 -40.05
N LEU A 226 -35.14 -16.93 -39.61
CA LEU A 226 -36.20 -15.93 -39.63
C LEU A 226 -36.59 -15.59 -41.08
N SER A 227 -35.63 -15.38 -41.97
CA SER A 227 -35.94 -15.15 -43.39
C SER A 227 -36.67 -16.34 -44.00
N ASN A 228 -36.24 -17.58 -43.71
CA ASN A 228 -36.87 -18.80 -44.25
C ASN A 228 -38.30 -18.98 -43.74
N THR A 229 -38.55 -18.61 -42.48
CA THR A 229 -39.89 -18.63 -41.92
C THR A 229 -40.79 -17.60 -42.61
N ILE A 230 -40.27 -16.40 -42.91
CA ILE A 230 -41.00 -15.39 -43.69
C ILE A 230 -41.32 -15.92 -45.09
N LYS A 231 -40.39 -16.63 -45.75
CA LYS A 231 -40.64 -17.27 -47.05
C LYS A 231 -41.82 -18.23 -47.00
N SER A 232 -41.89 -19.09 -45.99
CA SER A 232 -42.95 -20.10 -45.87
C SER A 232 -44.35 -19.48 -45.85
N PHE A 233 -44.53 -18.26 -45.30
CA PHE A 233 -45.83 -17.56 -45.31
C PHE A 233 -46.35 -17.20 -46.71
N PHE A 234 -45.49 -17.21 -47.73
CA PHE A 234 -45.87 -16.93 -49.12
C PHE A 234 -46.07 -18.22 -49.96
N GLU A 235 -45.95 -19.41 -49.35
CA GLU A 235 -46.15 -20.71 -50.01
C GLU A 235 -47.59 -21.27 -49.85
N PRO A 236 -48.03 -22.22 -50.70
CA PRO A 236 -49.37 -22.80 -50.62
C PRO A 236 -49.69 -23.47 -49.27
N PRO A 237 -50.98 -23.61 -48.88
CA PRO A 237 -51.37 -24.02 -47.53
C PRO A 237 -50.83 -25.38 -47.06
N SER A 238 -50.59 -26.31 -47.99
CA SER A 238 -50.04 -27.64 -47.71
C SER A 238 -48.55 -27.62 -47.38
N ASP A 239 -47.79 -26.78 -48.07
CA ASP A 239 -46.33 -26.67 -47.91
C ASP A 239 -45.98 -25.70 -46.77
N LEU A 240 -46.78 -24.63 -46.61
CA LEU A 240 -46.75 -23.73 -45.45
C LEU A 240 -46.73 -24.49 -44.12
N ARG A 241 -47.65 -25.47 -43.93
CA ARG A 241 -47.74 -26.23 -42.67
C ARG A 241 -46.57 -27.18 -42.45
N LYS A 242 -45.99 -27.74 -43.51
CA LYS A 242 -44.82 -28.64 -43.42
C LYS A 242 -43.56 -27.84 -43.09
N ASP A 243 -43.34 -26.75 -43.81
CA ASP A 243 -42.15 -25.92 -43.68
C ASP A 243 -42.13 -25.16 -42.35
N THR A 244 -43.27 -24.57 -41.94
CA THR A 244 -43.34 -23.88 -40.65
C THR A 244 -43.06 -24.84 -39.48
N LYS A 245 -43.54 -26.10 -39.55
CA LYS A 245 -43.22 -27.12 -38.53
C LYS A 245 -41.74 -27.47 -38.54
N PHE A 246 -41.15 -27.64 -39.72
CA PHE A 246 -39.72 -27.92 -39.85
C PHE A 246 -38.87 -26.78 -39.25
N TRP A 247 -39.11 -25.52 -39.66
CA TRP A 247 -38.38 -24.37 -39.16
C TRP A 247 -38.57 -24.14 -37.66
N ALA A 248 -39.79 -24.37 -37.12
CA ALA A 248 -40.04 -24.29 -35.68
C ALA A 248 -39.22 -25.32 -34.89
N ILE A 249 -39.08 -26.55 -35.39
CA ILE A 249 -38.22 -27.58 -34.78
C ILE A 249 -36.75 -27.13 -34.84
N ILE A 250 -36.29 -26.58 -35.96
CA ILE A 250 -34.92 -26.09 -36.08
C ILE A 250 -34.64 -24.91 -35.13
N PHE A 251 -35.60 -24.01 -34.89
CA PHE A 251 -35.48 -22.98 -33.84
C PHE A 251 -35.32 -23.58 -32.45
N MET A 252 -36.09 -24.63 -32.11
CA MET A 252 -35.96 -25.34 -30.84
C MET A 252 -34.58 -25.98 -30.69
N VAL A 253 -34.10 -26.65 -31.75
CA VAL A 253 -32.76 -27.26 -31.79
C VAL A 253 -31.68 -26.18 -31.57
N LEU A 254 -31.78 -25.05 -32.27
CA LEU A 254 -30.85 -23.93 -32.11
C LEU A 254 -30.88 -23.36 -30.68
N GLY A 255 -32.06 -23.28 -30.06
CA GLY A 255 -32.23 -22.90 -28.66
C GLY A 255 -31.55 -23.85 -27.68
N VAL A 256 -31.70 -25.16 -27.87
CA VAL A 256 -31.02 -26.19 -27.06
C VAL A 256 -29.50 -26.14 -27.24
N VAL A 257 -29.03 -25.94 -28.49
CA VAL A 257 -27.60 -25.76 -28.77
C VAL A 257 -27.06 -24.51 -28.06
N SER A 258 -27.79 -23.39 -28.08
CA SER A 258 -27.43 -22.16 -27.35
C SER A 258 -27.34 -22.38 -25.85
N LEU A 259 -28.33 -23.09 -25.28
CA LEU A 259 -28.41 -23.40 -23.85
C LEU A 259 -27.18 -24.19 -23.36
N ILE A 260 -26.57 -25.01 -24.22
CA ILE A 260 -25.37 -25.78 -23.89
C ILE A 260 -24.10 -24.99 -24.23
N ALA A 261 -24.04 -24.38 -25.41
CA ALA A 261 -22.83 -23.74 -25.92
C ALA A 261 -22.42 -22.50 -25.11
N TYR A 262 -23.38 -21.66 -24.70
CA TYR A 262 -23.07 -20.43 -23.97
C TYR A 262 -22.48 -20.70 -22.57
N PRO A 263 -23.07 -21.57 -21.73
CA PRO A 263 -22.47 -21.95 -20.45
C PRO A 263 -21.16 -22.73 -20.62
N ALA A 264 -21.06 -23.65 -21.58
CA ALA A 264 -19.85 -24.43 -21.81
C ALA A 264 -18.66 -23.53 -22.18
N ARG A 265 -18.88 -22.56 -23.09
CA ARG A 265 -17.90 -21.52 -23.43
C ARG A 265 -17.44 -20.78 -22.16
N THR A 266 -18.40 -20.25 -21.41
CA THR A 266 -18.14 -19.41 -20.23
C THR A 266 -17.39 -20.19 -19.14
N TYR A 267 -17.75 -21.45 -18.92
CA TYR A 267 -17.10 -22.33 -17.97
C TYR A 267 -15.65 -22.63 -18.36
N LEU A 268 -15.40 -23.07 -19.60
CA LEU A 268 -14.07 -23.48 -20.05
C LEU A 268 -13.08 -22.30 -20.02
N PHE A 269 -13.48 -21.14 -20.53
CA PHE A 269 -12.67 -19.92 -20.45
C PHE A 269 -12.50 -19.43 -19.01
N GLY A 270 -13.53 -19.57 -18.17
CA GLY A 270 -13.44 -19.28 -16.74
C GLY A 270 -12.41 -20.15 -16.02
N VAL A 271 -12.37 -21.46 -16.29
CA VAL A 271 -11.37 -22.38 -15.73
C VAL A 271 -9.96 -21.99 -16.16
N ALA A 272 -9.75 -21.68 -17.45
CA ALA A 272 -8.45 -21.25 -17.95
C ALA A 272 -7.99 -19.94 -17.28
N GLY A 273 -8.87 -18.93 -17.23
CA GLY A 273 -8.58 -17.64 -16.58
C GLY A 273 -8.29 -17.78 -15.08
N ASN A 274 -9.03 -18.63 -14.36
CA ASN A 274 -8.84 -18.86 -12.92
C ASN A 274 -7.56 -19.66 -12.60
N LYS A 275 -7.14 -20.59 -13.46
CA LYS A 275 -5.84 -21.26 -13.30
C LYS A 275 -4.67 -20.31 -13.56
N LEU A 276 -4.79 -19.45 -14.58
CA LEU A 276 -3.79 -18.45 -14.90
C LEU A 276 -3.61 -17.44 -13.76
N ILE A 277 -4.69 -16.87 -13.21
CA ILE A 277 -4.58 -15.91 -12.10
C ILE A 277 -3.95 -16.54 -10.85
N ARG A 278 -4.27 -17.80 -10.54
CA ARG A 278 -3.62 -18.52 -9.44
C ARG A 278 -2.11 -18.62 -9.65
N ARG A 279 -1.67 -18.98 -10.86
CA ARG A 279 -0.26 -19.08 -11.22
C ARG A 279 0.43 -17.71 -11.14
N ILE A 280 -0.17 -16.67 -11.71
CA ILE A 280 0.37 -15.30 -11.65
C ILE A 280 0.51 -14.83 -10.20
N ARG A 281 -0.53 -15.01 -9.36
CA ARG A 281 -0.48 -14.62 -7.94
C ARG A 281 0.63 -15.32 -7.17
N LEU A 282 0.80 -16.63 -7.38
CA LEU A 282 1.87 -17.40 -6.74
C LEU A 282 3.25 -16.91 -7.18
N MET A 283 3.50 -16.80 -8.50
CA MET A 283 4.79 -16.34 -9.02
C MET A 283 5.12 -14.91 -8.58
N CYS A 284 4.13 -14.00 -8.62
CA CYS A 284 4.32 -12.62 -8.16
C CYS A 284 4.61 -12.57 -6.67
N PHE A 285 3.85 -13.29 -5.84
CA PHE A 285 4.06 -13.30 -4.40
C PHE A 285 5.41 -13.91 -4.02
N GLU A 286 5.77 -15.03 -4.64
CA GLU A 286 7.09 -15.65 -4.49
C GLU A 286 8.21 -14.67 -4.87
N LYS A 287 8.04 -13.94 -5.98
CA LYS A 287 9.02 -12.94 -6.40
C LYS A 287 9.12 -11.77 -5.42
N VAL A 288 7.99 -11.26 -4.93
CA VAL A 288 7.93 -10.17 -3.95
C VAL A 288 8.63 -10.55 -2.64
N VAL A 289 8.34 -11.73 -2.08
CA VAL A 289 8.93 -12.16 -0.79
C VAL A 289 10.46 -12.34 -0.89
N ASN A 290 10.98 -12.58 -2.10
CA ASN A 290 12.41 -12.71 -2.37
C ASN A 290 13.06 -11.40 -2.87
N MET A 291 12.39 -10.25 -2.80
CA MET A 291 13.02 -8.96 -3.12
C MET A 291 13.90 -8.43 -2.00
N GLU A 292 14.85 -7.58 -2.36
CA GLU A 292 15.70 -6.87 -1.40
C GLU A 292 14.90 -5.90 -0.53
N VAL A 293 15.34 -5.67 0.71
CA VAL A 293 14.66 -4.76 1.64
C VAL A 293 14.62 -3.34 1.09
N GLY A 294 15.68 -2.90 0.41
CA GLY A 294 15.73 -1.58 -0.24
C GLY A 294 14.62 -1.34 -1.26
N TRP A 295 14.05 -2.39 -1.87
CA TRP A 295 12.90 -2.27 -2.75
C TRP A 295 11.62 -1.92 -1.98
N PHE A 296 11.46 -2.42 -0.75
CA PHE A 296 10.30 -2.11 0.10
C PHE A 296 10.37 -0.73 0.78
N ASP A 297 11.55 -0.11 0.79
CA ASP A 297 11.72 1.24 1.33
C ASP A 297 11.16 2.31 0.37
N GLU A 298 10.99 1.97 -0.91
CA GLU A 298 10.39 2.86 -1.90
C GLU A 298 8.88 2.99 -1.66
N GLY A 299 8.37 4.23 -1.65
CA GLY A 299 6.96 4.50 -1.36
C GLY A 299 5.98 3.80 -2.30
N GLU A 300 6.39 3.55 -3.55
CA GLU A 300 5.61 2.84 -4.57
C GLU A 300 5.41 1.35 -4.26
N HIS A 301 6.20 0.79 -3.35
CA HIS A 301 6.27 -0.63 -3.03
C HIS A 301 5.78 -0.93 -1.61
N SER A 302 4.94 -0.04 -1.08
CA SER A 302 4.25 -0.27 0.18
C SER A 302 3.36 -1.53 0.12
N GLY A 303 3.20 -2.19 1.28
CA GLY A 303 2.41 -3.42 1.37
C GLY A 303 0.97 -3.28 0.88
N GLY A 304 0.36 -2.09 1.03
CA GLY A 304 -0.98 -1.80 0.53
C GLY A 304 -1.04 -1.77 -1.01
N ILE A 305 -0.07 -1.12 -1.65
CA ILE A 305 0.00 -1.03 -3.13
C ILE A 305 0.28 -2.40 -3.73
N ILE A 306 1.23 -3.15 -3.17
CA ILE A 306 1.55 -4.51 -3.61
C ILE A 306 0.32 -5.43 -3.44
N GLY A 307 -0.37 -5.34 -2.30
CA GLY A 307 -1.62 -6.07 -2.06
C GLY A 307 -2.70 -5.76 -3.10
N ALA A 308 -2.85 -4.48 -3.46
CA ALA A 308 -3.75 -4.05 -4.53
C ALA A 308 -3.33 -4.61 -5.89
N ARG A 309 -2.04 -4.58 -6.25
CA ARG A 309 -1.53 -5.18 -7.50
C ARG A 309 -1.80 -6.70 -7.56
N LEU A 310 -1.49 -7.44 -6.50
CA LEU A 310 -1.73 -8.90 -6.46
C LEU A 310 -3.22 -9.28 -6.50
N SER A 311 -4.09 -8.42 -6.00
CA SER A 311 -5.54 -8.66 -6.00
C SER A 311 -6.22 -8.15 -7.28
N ALA A 312 -6.20 -6.83 -7.50
CA ALA A 312 -6.94 -6.13 -8.54
C ALA A 312 -6.30 -6.28 -9.93
N ASP A 313 -5.00 -6.03 -10.08
CA ASP A 313 -4.35 -6.15 -11.40
C ASP A 313 -4.44 -7.59 -11.91
N ALA A 314 -4.21 -8.57 -11.04
CA ALA A 314 -4.34 -9.98 -11.38
C ALA A 314 -5.78 -10.35 -11.82
N ALA A 315 -6.82 -9.75 -11.20
CA ALA A 315 -8.21 -9.97 -11.57
C ALA A 315 -8.56 -9.35 -12.94
N THR A 316 -7.98 -8.20 -13.28
CA THR A 316 -8.18 -7.60 -14.62
C THR A 316 -7.52 -8.44 -15.72
N VAL A 317 -6.37 -9.07 -15.45
CA VAL A 317 -5.74 -10.02 -16.39
C VAL A 317 -6.61 -11.26 -16.61
N ARG A 318 -7.29 -11.77 -15.56
CA ARG A 318 -8.28 -12.85 -15.69
C ARG A 318 -9.42 -12.46 -16.65
N ALA A 319 -9.96 -11.24 -16.51
CA ALA A 319 -11.04 -10.77 -17.39
C ALA A 319 -10.63 -10.75 -18.87
N LEU A 320 -9.38 -10.39 -19.17
CA LEU A 320 -8.86 -10.40 -20.55
C LEU A 320 -8.78 -11.81 -21.14
N VAL A 321 -8.21 -12.76 -20.40
CA VAL A 321 -7.96 -14.13 -20.92
C VAL A 321 -9.20 -15.02 -20.85
N GLY A 322 -10.04 -14.84 -19.82
CA GLY A 322 -11.29 -15.56 -19.67
C GLY A 322 -12.39 -14.97 -20.56
N ASP A 323 -12.82 -13.74 -20.26
CA ASP A 323 -14.07 -13.23 -20.80
C ASP A 323 -13.87 -12.55 -22.16
N ALA A 324 -12.87 -11.67 -22.28
CA ALA A 324 -12.64 -10.92 -23.51
C ALA A 324 -12.18 -11.80 -24.68
N LEU A 325 -11.29 -12.78 -24.43
CA LEU A 325 -10.85 -13.71 -25.48
C LEU A 325 -12.02 -14.58 -26.00
N ALA A 326 -12.87 -15.08 -25.10
CA ALA A 326 -14.07 -15.81 -25.48
C ALA A 326 -15.01 -14.97 -26.33
N GLN A 327 -15.11 -13.67 -26.04
CA GLN A 327 -15.93 -12.74 -26.78
C GLN A 327 -15.36 -12.42 -28.16
N ILE A 328 -14.05 -12.17 -28.27
CA ILE A 328 -13.38 -11.91 -29.56
C ILE A 328 -13.57 -13.08 -30.52
N ILE A 329 -13.44 -14.32 -30.04
CA ILE A 329 -13.63 -15.51 -30.88
C ILE A 329 -15.09 -15.64 -31.32
N GLN A 330 -16.03 -15.35 -30.42
CA GLN A 330 -17.46 -15.32 -30.73
C GLN A 330 -17.76 -14.26 -31.80
N ASP A 331 -17.25 -13.05 -31.66
CA ASP A 331 -17.46 -11.95 -32.61
C ASP A 331 -16.90 -12.27 -33.98
N LEU A 332 -15.70 -12.86 -34.03
CA LEU A 332 -15.09 -13.29 -35.28
C LEU A 332 -15.92 -14.38 -35.96
N SER A 333 -16.43 -15.34 -35.20
CA SER A 333 -17.35 -16.36 -35.72
C SER A 333 -18.65 -15.74 -36.23
N SER A 334 -19.27 -14.83 -35.47
CA SER A 334 -20.48 -14.12 -35.89
C SER A 334 -20.26 -13.31 -37.17
N LEU A 335 -19.12 -12.62 -37.28
CA LEU A 335 -18.75 -11.85 -38.46
C LEU A 335 -18.61 -12.75 -39.69
N VAL A 336 -17.87 -13.86 -39.58
CA VAL A 336 -17.64 -14.80 -40.69
C VAL A 336 -18.95 -15.48 -41.10
N ALA A 337 -19.74 -15.98 -40.14
CA ALA A 337 -21.02 -16.63 -40.42
C ALA A 337 -22.05 -15.67 -41.01
N GLY A 338 -22.17 -14.46 -40.47
CA GLY A 338 -23.07 -13.41 -40.96
C GLY A 338 -22.76 -12.97 -42.38
N LEU A 339 -21.48 -12.70 -42.68
CA LEU A 339 -21.06 -12.35 -44.04
C LEU A 339 -21.27 -13.51 -45.01
N ALA A 340 -20.91 -14.74 -44.65
CA ALA A 340 -21.11 -15.90 -45.52
C ALA A 340 -22.59 -16.09 -45.91
N ILE A 341 -23.50 -16.00 -44.93
CA ILE A 341 -24.95 -16.10 -45.16
C ILE A 341 -25.48 -14.95 -46.03
N ALA A 342 -24.97 -13.73 -45.82
CA ALA A 342 -25.38 -12.56 -46.59
C ALA A 342 -24.91 -12.64 -48.05
N PHE A 343 -23.62 -12.95 -48.28
CA PHE A 343 -23.07 -13.11 -49.63
C PHE A 343 -23.74 -14.25 -50.41
N GLN A 344 -24.16 -15.32 -49.72
CA GLN A 344 -24.95 -16.39 -50.34
C GLN A 344 -26.32 -15.91 -50.82
N GLY A 345 -26.97 -14.99 -50.11
CA GLY A 345 -28.27 -14.43 -50.50
C GLY A 345 -28.16 -13.46 -51.66
N SER A 346 -27.39 -12.38 -51.50
CA SER A 346 -27.12 -11.43 -52.58
C SER A 346 -25.79 -10.71 -52.37
N TRP A 347 -24.84 -10.94 -53.27
CA TRP A 347 -23.54 -10.29 -53.23
C TRP A 347 -23.64 -8.77 -53.47
N GLN A 348 -24.58 -8.31 -54.31
CA GLN A 348 -24.78 -6.89 -54.63
C GLN A 348 -25.28 -6.11 -53.42
N LEU A 349 -26.34 -6.61 -52.75
CA LEU A 349 -26.90 -5.96 -51.57
C LEU A 349 -25.93 -6.03 -50.38
N SER A 350 -25.23 -7.16 -50.21
CA SER A 350 -24.23 -7.33 -49.16
C SER A 350 -23.07 -6.34 -49.29
N LEU A 351 -22.58 -6.07 -50.51
CA LEU A 351 -21.54 -5.08 -50.75
C LEU A 351 -22.00 -3.65 -50.42
N ILE A 352 -23.24 -3.29 -50.75
CA ILE A 352 -23.81 -1.97 -50.43
C ILE A 352 -23.85 -1.76 -48.91
N ILE A 353 -24.32 -2.75 -48.16
CA ILE A 353 -24.39 -2.67 -46.69
C ILE A 353 -22.99 -2.69 -46.07
N LEU A 354 -22.08 -3.51 -46.60
CA LEU A 354 -20.69 -3.58 -46.15
C LEU A 354 -19.96 -2.25 -46.38
N ALA A 355 -20.23 -1.54 -47.48
CA ALA A 355 -19.68 -0.22 -47.75
C ALA A 355 -20.12 0.84 -46.73
N MET A 356 -21.27 0.65 -46.08
CA MET A 356 -21.79 1.53 -45.03
C MET A 356 -21.25 1.18 -43.63
N MET A 357 -20.75 -0.05 -43.41
CA MET A 357 -20.21 -0.47 -42.10
C MET A 357 -19.06 0.40 -41.57
N PRO A 358 -18.08 0.86 -42.38
CA PRO A 358 -17.04 1.78 -41.92
C PRO A 358 -17.57 3.07 -41.29
N LEU A 359 -18.76 3.55 -41.68
CA LEU A 359 -19.37 4.74 -41.07
C LEU A 359 -19.75 4.51 -39.62
N ILE A 360 -20.31 3.33 -39.29
CA ILE A 360 -20.60 2.93 -37.91
C ILE A 360 -19.28 2.83 -37.12
N GLY A 361 -18.27 2.17 -37.69
CA GLY A 361 -16.96 2.01 -37.06
C GLY A 361 -16.26 3.35 -36.80
N ALA A 362 -16.31 4.28 -37.76
CA ALA A 362 -15.73 5.61 -37.62
C ALA A 362 -16.42 6.40 -36.51
N ASN A 363 -17.75 6.37 -36.44
CA ASN A 363 -18.51 7.02 -35.37
C ASN A 363 -18.17 6.41 -33.99
N GLY A 364 -18.09 5.09 -33.89
CA GLY A 364 -17.66 4.40 -32.66
C GLY A 364 -16.23 4.78 -32.24
N TYR A 365 -15.30 4.87 -33.19
CA TYR A 365 -13.92 5.29 -32.93
C TYR A 365 -13.84 6.75 -32.44
N VAL A 366 -14.59 7.66 -33.08
CA VAL A 366 -14.67 9.07 -32.65
C VAL A 366 -15.17 9.14 -31.21
N LEU A 367 -16.28 8.45 -30.89
CA LEU A 367 -16.84 8.41 -29.54
C LEU A 367 -15.81 7.91 -28.52
N LEU A 368 -15.18 6.76 -28.77
CA LEU A 368 -14.17 6.19 -27.86
C LEU A 368 -12.97 7.11 -27.65
N LYS A 369 -12.43 7.72 -28.72
CA LYS A 369 -11.28 8.62 -28.65
C LYS A 369 -11.61 9.88 -27.85
N PHE A 370 -12.79 10.43 -28.06
CA PHE A 370 -13.25 11.64 -27.38
C PHE A 370 -13.51 11.38 -25.90
N MET A 371 -14.20 10.27 -25.57
CA MET A 371 -14.43 9.88 -24.17
C MET A 371 -13.12 9.64 -23.41
N LYS A 372 -12.13 8.98 -24.02
CA LYS A 372 -10.84 8.70 -23.37
C LYS A 372 -10.02 9.97 -23.11
N ARG A 373 -10.01 10.91 -24.05
CA ARG A 373 -9.32 12.20 -23.88
C ARG A 373 -9.97 12.99 -22.75
N PHE A 374 -11.30 13.08 -22.77
CA PHE A 374 -12.05 13.77 -21.73
C PHE A 374 -11.90 13.16 -20.35
N SER A 375 -11.95 11.83 -20.23
CA SER A 375 -11.78 11.19 -18.92
C SER A 375 -10.42 11.49 -18.29
N THR A 376 -9.39 11.67 -19.12
CA THR A 376 -8.02 11.97 -18.65
C THR A 376 -7.92 13.42 -18.17
N ASP A 377 -8.38 14.37 -18.99
CA ASP A 377 -8.34 15.80 -18.67
C ASP A 377 -9.24 16.13 -17.46
N ALA A 378 -10.44 15.54 -17.41
CA ALA A 378 -11.36 15.70 -16.29
C ALA A 378 -10.81 15.09 -15.00
N LYS A 379 -10.18 13.91 -15.05
CA LYS A 379 -9.61 13.25 -13.86
C LYS A 379 -8.53 14.12 -13.21
N ALA A 380 -7.62 14.70 -13.99
CA ALA A 380 -6.58 15.59 -13.48
C ALA A 380 -7.17 16.82 -12.77
N MET A 381 -8.20 17.45 -13.34
CA MET A 381 -8.85 18.60 -12.70
C MET A 381 -9.66 18.22 -11.45
N TYR A 382 -10.30 17.04 -11.44
CA TYR A 382 -10.99 16.51 -10.27
C TYR A 382 -10.03 16.17 -9.14
N GLU A 383 -8.82 15.71 -9.46
CA GLU A 383 -7.78 15.39 -8.48
C GLU A 383 -7.36 16.63 -7.70
N GLU A 384 -7.15 17.76 -8.37
CA GLU A 384 -6.87 19.03 -7.68
C GLU A 384 -8.01 19.47 -6.75
N ALA A 385 -9.27 19.30 -7.17
CA ALA A 385 -10.42 19.62 -6.33
C ALA A 385 -10.54 18.65 -5.14
N SER A 386 -10.28 17.37 -5.38
CA SER A 386 -10.28 16.34 -4.34
C SER A 386 -9.16 16.53 -3.33
N GLN A 387 -8.00 17.03 -3.75
CA GLN A 387 -6.89 17.36 -2.86
C GLN A 387 -7.29 18.45 -1.87
N VAL A 388 -7.96 19.52 -2.33
CA VAL A 388 -8.48 20.57 -1.44
C VAL A 388 -9.47 19.98 -0.41
N ALA A 389 -10.33 19.06 -0.84
CA ALA A 389 -11.27 18.38 0.06
C ALA A 389 -10.56 17.48 1.08
N ASN A 390 -9.57 16.69 0.63
CA ASN A 390 -8.77 15.82 1.50
C ASN A 390 -7.98 16.64 2.54
N ASP A 391 -7.34 17.73 2.13
CA ASP A 391 -6.60 18.63 3.03
C ASP A 391 -7.54 19.23 4.10
N ALA A 392 -8.73 19.68 3.67
CA ALA A 392 -9.73 20.27 4.55
C ALA A 392 -10.30 19.26 5.55
N VAL A 393 -10.62 18.04 5.11
CA VAL A 393 -11.17 16.98 5.97
C VAL A 393 -10.10 16.43 6.90
N GLY A 394 -8.88 16.18 6.40
CA GLY A 394 -7.74 15.74 7.19
C GLY A 394 -7.38 16.74 8.29
N SER A 395 -7.59 18.02 8.02
CA SER A 395 -7.35 19.12 8.97
C SER A 395 -8.65 19.74 9.53
N ILE A 396 -9.74 18.98 9.63
CA ILE A 396 -11.07 19.53 9.96
C ILE A 396 -11.12 20.29 11.30
N ARG A 397 -10.39 19.80 12.32
CA ARG A 397 -10.30 20.49 13.62
C ARG A 397 -9.66 21.86 13.47
N THR A 398 -8.66 21.99 12.60
CA THR A 398 -8.03 23.28 12.30
C THR A 398 -8.99 24.19 11.54
N VAL A 399 -9.65 23.70 10.48
CA VAL A 399 -10.63 24.50 9.72
C VAL A 399 -11.72 25.05 10.65
N ALA A 400 -12.29 24.22 11.51
CA ALA A 400 -13.32 24.61 12.48
C ALA A 400 -12.80 25.60 13.53
N SER A 401 -11.59 25.39 14.06
CA SER A 401 -10.99 26.31 15.05
C SER A 401 -10.75 27.73 14.51
N PHE A 402 -10.54 27.86 13.20
CA PHE A 402 -10.32 29.13 12.52
C PHE A 402 -11.58 29.71 11.88
N CYS A 403 -12.73 29.03 11.95
CA CYS A 403 -13.98 29.42 11.27
C CYS A 403 -13.74 29.68 9.77
N ALA A 404 -12.92 28.84 9.13
CA ALA A 404 -12.47 29.01 7.75
C ALA A 404 -13.29 28.19 6.75
N GLU A 405 -14.47 27.68 7.16
CA GLU A 405 -15.33 26.82 6.36
C GLU A 405 -15.70 27.49 5.03
N GLU A 406 -16.15 28.74 5.07
CA GLU A 406 -16.54 29.49 3.87
C GLU A 406 -15.37 29.69 2.91
N LYS A 407 -14.17 29.97 3.45
CA LYS A 407 -12.96 30.14 2.65
C LYS A 407 -12.56 28.84 1.95
N VAL A 408 -12.67 27.72 2.65
CA VAL A 408 -12.41 26.39 2.08
C VAL A 408 -13.45 26.05 1.01
N MET A 409 -14.72 26.35 1.26
CA MET A 409 -15.79 26.15 0.29
C MET A 409 -15.59 26.97 -0.98
N GLU A 410 -15.14 28.22 -0.88
CA GLU A 410 -14.85 29.07 -2.03
C GLU A 410 -13.64 28.56 -2.84
N MET A 411 -12.59 28.10 -2.16
CA MET A 411 -11.45 27.46 -2.83
C MET A 411 -11.88 26.19 -3.58
N TYR A 412 -12.73 25.37 -2.96
CA TYR A 412 -13.28 24.17 -3.59
C TYR A 412 -14.17 24.52 -4.79
N ARG A 413 -15.05 25.53 -4.66
CA ARG A 413 -15.91 26.03 -5.74
C ARG A 413 -15.09 26.47 -6.95
N LYS A 414 -14.06 27.29 -6.73
CA LYS A 414 -13.15 27.75 -7.79
C LYS A 414 -12.45 26.60 -8.50
N LYS A 415 -12.02 25.56 -7.76
CA LYS A 415 -11.42 24.36 -8.35
C LYS A 415 -12.44 23.50 -9.12
N CYS A 416 -13.72 23.55 -8.75
CA CYS A 416 -14.80 22.84 -9.46
C CYS A 416 -15.25 23.50 -10.78
N GLU A 417 -14.96 24.78 -11.02
CA GLU A 417 -15.33 25.48 -12.25
C GLU A 417 -14.72 24.84 -13.51
N GLY A 418 -13.47 24.40 -13.42
CA GLY A 418 -12.77 23.67 -14.47
C GLY A 418 -13.52 22.40 -14.90
N PRO A 419 -13.71 21.43 -13.97
CA PRO A 419 -14.51 20.23 -14.21
C PRO A 419 -15.92 20.49 -14.75
N ILE A 420 -16.61 21.54 -14.27
CA ILE A 420 -17.96 21.90 -14.77
C ILE A 420 -17.91 22.29 -16.26
N SER A 421 -16.98 23.17 -16.65
CA SER A 421 -16.89 23.63 -18.04
C SER A 421 -16.53 22.50 -19.02
N ILE A 422 -15.69 21.56 -18.58
CA ILE A 422 -15.33 20.36 -19.34
C ILE A 422 -16.51 19.40 -19.41
N GLY A 423 -17.22 19.19 -18.29
CA GLY A 423 -18.40 18.33 -18.23
C GLY A 423 -19.51 18.77 -19.19
N ILE A 424 -19.75 20.09 -19.32
CA ILE A 424 -20.73 20.63 -20.27
C ILE A 424 -20.31 20.32 -21.71
N LYS A 425 -19.05 20.56 -22.07
CA LYS A 425 -18.52 20.24 -23.41
C LYS A 425 -18.60 18.74 -23.71
N GLN A 426 -18.27 17.91 -22.73
CA GLN A 426 -18.39 16.45 -22.83
C GLN A 426 -19.83 16.04 -23.05
N GLY A 427 -20.78 16.60 -22.30
CA GLY A 427 -22.21 16.31 -22.44
C GLY A 427 -22.72 16.61 -23.85
N LEU A 428 -22.37 17.78 -24.40
CA LEU A 428 -22.79 18.18 -25.74
C LEU A 428 -22.22 17.25 -26.82
N VAL A 429 -20.91 16.99 -26.80
CA VAL A 429 -20.30 16.12 -27.81
C VAL A 429 -20.77 14.67 -27.68
N SER A 430 -20.89 14.16 -26.45
CA SER A 430 -21.41 12.81 -26.21
C SER A 430 -22.85 12.69 -26.71
N GLY A 431 -23.70 13.69 -26.47
CA GLY A 431 -25.07 13.72 -26.98
C GLY A 431 -25.15 13.68 -28.50
N VAL A 432 -24.34 14.48 -29.20
CA VAL A 432 -24.27 14.47 -30.68
C VAL A 432 -23.78 13.11 -31.21
N CYS A 433 -22.67 12.58 -30.66
CA CYS A 433 -22.15 11.26 -31.05
C CYS A 433 -23.18 10.15 -30.79
N PHE A 434 -23.94 10.23 -29.70
CA PHE A 434 -24.99 9.26 -29.39
C PHE A 434 -26.15 9.36 -30.39
N GLY A 435 -26.60 10.57 -30.72
CA GLY A 435 -27.60 10.79 -31.76
C GLY A 435 -27.20 10.20 -33.12
N ILE A 436 -25.95 10.43 -33.54
CA ILE A 436 -25.40 9.83 -34.77
C ILE A 436 -25.34 8.30 -34.67
N SER A 437 -24.96 7.76 -33.51
CA SER A 437 -24.92 6.31 -33.25
C SER A 437 -26.28 5.63 -33.41
N PHE A 438 -27.38 6.31 -33.06
CA PHE A 438 -28.74 5.82 -33.28
C PHE A 438 -29.25 6.06 -34.70
N ALA A 439 -28.87 7.18 -35.33
CA ALA A 439 -29.31 7.52 -36.68
C ALA A 439 -28.70 6.61 -37.75
N LEU A 440 -27.41 6.27 -37.65
CA LEU A 440 -26.69 5.50 -38.66
C LEU A 440 -27.29 4.10 -38.93
N PRO A 441 -27.59 3.26 -37.92
CA PRO A 441 -28.26 1.97 -38.15
C PRO A 441 -29.62 2.12 -38.85
N ASN A 442 -30.42 3.13 -38.48
CA ASN A 442 -31.70 3.39 -39.11
C ASN A 442 -31.56 3.82 -40.58
N LEU A 443 -30.54 4.64 -40.90
CA LEU A 443 -30.21 4.99 -42.29
C LEU A 443 -29.74 3.78 -43.10
N ILE A 444 -28.98 2.87 -42.49
CA ILE A 444 -28.57 1.61 -43.12
C ILE A 444 -29.80 0.74 -43.40
N TYR A 445 -30.78 0.66 -42.49
CA TYR A 445 -32.02 -0.05 -42.74
C TYR A 445 -32.79 0.56 -43.91
N ALA A 446 -32.99 1.88 -43.92
CA ALA A 446 -33.65 2.58 -45.02
C ALA A 446 -32.96 2.34 -46.37
N THR A 447 -31.63 2.41 -46.40
CA THR A 447 -30.83 2.17 -47.60
C THR A 447 -30.91 0.71 -48.04
N SER A 448 -30.88 -0.24 -47.10
CA SER A 448 -30.96 -1.67 -47.40
C SER A 448 -32.29 -2.06 -48.06
N PHE A 449 -33.41 -1.51 -47.57
CA PHE A 449 -34.73 -1.75 -48.16
C PHE A 449 -34.90 -1.00 -49.48
N TYR A 450 -34.40 0.23 -49.60
CA TYR A 450 -34.46 0.98 -50.86
C TYR A 450 -33.65 0.32 -51.98
N ALA A 451 -32.39 -0.04 -51.70
CA ALA A 451 -31.54 -0.74 -52.65
C ALA A 451 -32.08 -2.15 -52.96
N GLY A 452 -32.58 -2.86 -51.94
CA GLY A 452 -33.25 -4.16 -52.10
C GLY A 452 -34.47 -4.07 -53.02
N ALA A 453 -35.33 -3.06 -52.83
CA ALA A 453 -36.51 -2.83 -53.68
C ALA A 453 -36.13 -2.59 -55.14
N ARG A 454 -35.12 -1.75 -55.41
CA ARG A 454 -34.59 -1.52 -56.77
C ARG A 454 -34.02 -2.78 -57.41
N LEU A 455 -33.31 -3.61 -56.64
CA LEU A 455 -32.77 -4.88 -57.13
C LEU A 455 -33.87 -5.92 -57.43
N ILE A 456 -34.99 -5.86 -56.72
CA ILE A 456 -36.19 -6.66 -56.99
C ILE A 456 -36.88 -6.17 -58.27
N GLU A 457 -37.03 -4.84 -58.45
CA GLU A 457 -37.58 -4.24 -59.69
C GLU A 457 -36.76 -4.66 -60.93
N ASP A 458 -35.43 -4.70 -60.79
CA ASP A 458 -34.50 -5.14 -61.84
C ASP A 458 -34.49 -6.67 -62.07
N GLY A 459 -35.22 -7.45 -61.27
CA GLY A 459 -35.28 -8.92 -61.36
C GLY A 459 -33.97 -9.63 -60.96
N LYS A 460 -33.04 -8.94 -60.29
CA LYS A 460 -31.72 -9.48 -59.91
C LYS A 460 -31.72 -10.23 -58.59
N VAL A 461 -32.67 -9.92 -57.69
CA VAL A 461 -32.75 -10.45 -56.33
C VAL A 461 -34.21 -10.68 -55.97
N THR A 462 -34.50 -11.72 -55.20
CA THR A 462 -35.84 -12.02 -54.69
C THR A 462 -36.12 -11.31 -53.36
N PHE A 463 -37.40 -11.10 -53.04
CA PHE A 463 -37.80 -10.56 -51.73
C PHE A 463 -37.22 -11.36 -50.54
N PHE A 464 -37.13 -12.68 -50.69
CA PHE A 464 -36.54 -13.55 -49.69
C PHE A 464 -35.04 -13.32 -49.49
N GLU A 465 -34.28 -13.23 -50.58
CA GLU A 465 -32.83 -12.96 -50.53
C GLU A 465 -32.53 -11.60 -49.89
N VAL A 466 -33.35 -10.58 -50.16
CA VAL A 466 -33.24 -9.27 -49.48
C VAL A 466 -33.43 -9.40 -47.98
N ASN A 467 -34.47 -10.12 -47.54
CA ASN A 467 -34.72 -10.35 -46.10
C ASN A 467 -33.63 -11.21 -45.45
N GLN A 468 -33.10 -12.22 -46.16
CA GLN A 468 -31.99 -13.04 -45.69
C GLN A 468 -30.74 -12.19 -45.43
N VAL A 469 -30.36 -11.34 -46.38
CA VAL A 469 -29.23 -10.41 -46.23
C VAL A 469 -29.47 -9.44 -45.08
N PHE A 470 -30.68 -8.87 -44.99
CA PHE A 470 -31.04 -7.93 -43.93
C PHE A 470 -30.94 -8.55 -42.53
N PHE A 471 -31.63 -9.66 -42.27
CA PHE A 471 -31.67 -10.27 -40.94
C PHE A 471 -30.33 -10.87 -40.53
N SER A 472 -29.58 -11.49 -41.45
CA SER A 472 -28.25 -12.05 -41.14
C SER A 472 -27.25 -10.96 -40.73
N LEU A 473 -27.17 -9.86 -41.48
CA LEU A 473 -26.30 -8.73 -41.16
C LEU A 473 -26.75 -7.98 -39.90
N ASN A 474 -28.05 -7.88 -39.66
CA ASN A 474 -28.60 -7.27 -38.45
C ASN A 474 -28.22 -8.06 -37.20
N MET A 475 -28.45 -9.37 -37.20
CA MET A 475 -28.12 -10.25 -36.07
C MET A 475 -26.60 -10.32 -35.84
N MET A 476 -25.80 -10.30 -36.92
CA MET A 476 -24.35 -10.18 -36.84
C MET A 476 -23.92 -8.87 -36.17
N ALA A 477 -24.49 -7.73 -36.59
CA ALA A 477 -24.19 -6.43 -35.99
C ALA A 477 -24.60 -6.37 -34.51
N GLN A 478 -25.71 -7.00 -34.13
CA GLN A 478 -26.14 -7.12 -32.73
C GLN A 478 -25.16 -7.95 -31.91
N ALA A 479 -24.66 -9.07 -32.45
CA ALA A 479 -23.67 -9.92 -31.81
C ALA A 479 -22.38 -9.14 -31.48
N ILE A 480 -21.87 -8.39 -32.45
CA ILE A 480 -20.65 -7.58 -32.32
C ILE A 480 -20.88 -6.36 -31.41
N SER A 481 -22.06 -5.74 -31.48
CA SER A 481 -22.40 -4.56 -30.67
C SER A 481 -22.33 -4.85 -29.17
N LEU A 482 -22.78 -6.04 -28.74
CA LEU A 482 -22.72 -6.45 -27.34
C LEU A 482 -21.29 -6.46 -26.78
N SER A 483 -20.30 -6.67 -27.65
CA SER A 483 -18.87 -6.74 -27.32
C SER A 483 -18.19 -5.40 -27.11
N SER A 484 -18.81 -4.31 -27.58
CA SER A 484 -18.29 -2.95 -27.39
C SER A 484 -18.10 -2.58 -25.91
N SER A 485 -18.85 -3.23 -25.01
CA SER A 485 -18.75 -3.09 -23.56
C SER A 485 -17.41 -3.58 -22.96
N PHE A 486 -16.68 -4.48 -23.64
CA PHE A 486 -15.42 -5.07 -23.13
C PHE A 486 -14.15 -4.33 -23.60
N ALA A 487 -14.28 -3.32 -24.46
CA ALA A 487 -13.15 -2.55 -24.97
C ALA A 487 -12.33 -1.82 -23.85
N PRO A 488 -12.96 -1.22 -22.81
CA PRO A 488 -12.23 -0.61 -21.70
C PRO A 488 -11.39 -1.62 -20.91
N ASP A 489 -11.92 -2.81 -20.68
CA ASP A 489 -11.26 -3.87 -19.92
C ASP A 489 -9.99 -4.36 -20.60
N SER A 490 -9.97 -4.37 -21.94
CA SER A 490 -8.78 -4.72 -22.72
C SER A 490 -7.64 -3.70 -22.56
N SER A 491 -7.95 -2.41 -22.44
CA SER A 491 -6.93 -1.37 -22.17
C SER A 491 -6.41 -1.47 -20.74
N LYS A 492 -7.30 -1.68 -19.76
CA LYS A 492 -6.94 -1.84 -18.35
C LYS A 492 -6.08 -3.07 -18.13
N ALA A 493 -6.45 -4.19 -18.73
CA ALA A 493 -5.71 -5.44 -18.62
C ALA A 493 -4.29 -5.35 -19.19
N LYS A 494 -4.04 -4.53 -20.23
CA LYS A 494 -2.67 -4.29 -20.73
C LYS A 494 -1.81 -3.55 -19.70
N VAL A 495 -2.38 -2.56 -19.01
CA VAL A 495 -1.69 -1.80 -17.96
C VAL A 495 -1.41 -2.71 -16.75
N ALA A 496 -2.42 -3.48 -16.32
CA ALA A 496 -2.28 -4.43 -15.24
C ALA A 496 -1.28 -5.55 -15.55
N ALA A 497 -1.29 -6.07 -16.79
CA ALA A 497 -0.27 -7.02 -17.24
C ALA A 497 1.12 -6.39 -17.17
N ALA A 498 1.29 -5.14 -17.60
CA ALA A 498 2.57 -4.45 -17.48
C ALA A 498 3.03 -4.30 -16.03
N SER A 499 2.13 -3.90 -15.11
CA SER A 499 2.39 -3.84 -13.67
C SER A 499 2.80 -5.19 -13.06
N ILE A 500 2.20 -6.28 -13.51
CA ILE A 500 2.55 -7.65 -13.07
C ILE A 500 3.93 -8.05 -13.61
N PHE A 501 4.18 -7.80 -14.89
CA PHE A 501 5.46 -8.18 -15.51
C PHE A 501 6.63 -7.33 -15.04
N THR A 502 6.43 -6.07 -14.67
CA THR A 502 7.51 -5.28 -14.04
C THR A 502 7.98 -5.91 -12.73
N ILE A 503 7.07 -6.49 -11.93
CA ILE A 503 7.43 -7.23 -10.72
C ILE A 503 8.14 -8.55 -11.06
N LEU A 504 7.60 -9.31 -12.02
CA LEU A 504 8.16 -10.62 -12.39
C LEU A 504 9.54 -10.51 -13.06
N ASP A 505 9.79 -9.45 -13.81
CA ASP A 505 11.02 -9.24 -14.58
C ASP A 505 12.13 -8.56 -13.78
N ARG A 506 11.78 -7.93 -12.66
CA ARG A 506 12.78 -7.30 -11.79
C ARG A 506 13.67 -8.39 -11.21
N GLU A 507 14.96 -8.28 -11.42
CA GLU A 507 15.95 -9.12 -10.73
C GLU A 507 16.28 -8.50 -9.37
N SER A 508 16.26 -9.32 -8.30
CA SER A 508 16.66 -8.84 -6.99
C SER A 508 18.17 -8.68 -6.95
N LYS A 509 18.65 -7.56 -6.40
CA LYS A 509 20.09 -7.35 -6.20
C LYS A 509 20.66 -8.27 -5.11
N ILE A 510 19.82 -8.63 -4.14
CA ILE A 510 20.17 -9.43 -2.97
C ILE A 510 19.12 -10.53 -2.83
N ASP A 511 19.21 -11.56 -3.68
CA ASP A 511 18.20 -12.62 -3.79
C ASP A 511 18.40 -13.70 -2.69
N PRO A 512 17.43 -13.90 -1.77
CA PRO A 512 17.48 -14.97 -0.76
C PRO A 512 17.12 -16.36 -1.30
N SER A 513 16.55 -16.45 -2.50
CA SER A 513 16.28 -17.72 -3.19
C SER A 513 17.51 -18.29 -3.88
N ASP A 514 18.55 -17.47 -4.09
CA ASP A 514 19.82 -17.94 -4.62
C ASP A 514 20.52 -18.85 -3.58
N GLU A 515 20.76 -20.08 -4.00
CA GLU A 515 21.51 -21.07 -3.22
C GLU A 515 23.01 -21.05 -3.52
N SER A 516 23.46 -20.17 -4.41
CA SER A 516 24.87 -19.90 -4.64
C SER A 516 25.54 -19.27 -3.40
N GLY A 517 26.83 -19.53 -3.24
CA GLY A 517 27.64 -19.01 -2.14
C GLY A 517 28.14 -20.07 -1.16
N VAL A 518 29.07 -19.64 -0.31
CA VAL A 518 29.77 -20.50 0.64
C VAL A 518 28.96 -20.64 1.93
N LYS A 519 28.90 -21.85 2.48
CA LYS A 519 28.45 -22.13 3.85
C LYS A 519 29.67 -22.49 4.68
N LEU A 520 29.85 -21.83 5.83
CA LEU A 520 30.91 -22.22 6.76
C LEU A 520 30.46 -23.44 7.57
N GLU A 521 31.36 -24.39 7.80
CA GLU A 521 31.09 -25.58 8.63
C GLU A 521 30.94 -25.22 10.11
N SER A 522 31.75 -24.25 10.56
CA SER A 522 31.73 -23.72 11.93
C SER A 522 31.76 -22.19 11.90
N VAL A 523 30.98 -21.57 12.78
CA VAL A 523 30.93 -20.11 12.94
C VAL A 523 31.45 -19.74 14.32
N ASN A 524 32.59 -19.05 14.37
CA ASN A 524 33.14 -18.48 15.61
C ASN A 524 32.45 -17.17 15.96
N GLY A 525 32.01 -16.43 14.93
CA GLY A 525 31.30 -15.17 15.08
C GLY A 525 32.22 -13.96 15.13
N ASP A 526 33.40 -14.03 14.52
CA ASP A 526 34.28 -12.89 14.32
C ASP A 526 33.76 -12.03 13.15
N ILE A 527 33.36 -10.79 13.43
CA ILE A 527 32.83 -9.86 12.43
C ILE A 527 33.81 -8.70 12.26
N GLU A 528 34.13 -8.34 11.02
CA GLU A 528 35.01 -7.22 10.73
C GLU A 528 34.41 -6.33 9.63
N LEU A 529 34.22 -5.06 9.95
CA LEU A 529 33.86 -3.99 9.02
C LEU A 529 35.15 -3.26 8.66
N LYS A 530 35.53 -3.28 7.38
CA LYS A 530 36.77 -2.64 6.86
C LYS A 530 36.41 -1.51 5.93
N HIS A 531 36.69 -0.29 6.38
CA HIS A 531 36.55 0.93 5.58
C HIS A 531 35.18 1.05 4.88
N VAL A 532 34.10 0.78 5.63
CA VAL A 532 32.76 0.70 5.06
C VAL A 532 32.20 2.09 4.81
N SER A 533 31.81 2.34 3.57
CA SER A 533 31.01 3.52 3.18
C SER A 533 29.61 3.08 2.75
N PHE A 534 28.58 3.81 3.18
CA PHE A 534 27.20 3.45 2.86
C PHE A 534 26.25 4.66 2.83
N LYS A 535 25.31 4.60 1.89
CA LYS A 535 24.15 5.48 1.70
C LYS A 535 22.88 4.63 1.51
N TYR A 536 21.75 5.10 2.03
CA TYR A 536 20.47 4.46 1.74
C TYR A 536 20.05 4.75 0.28
N PRO A 537 19.58 3.75 -0.49
CA PRO A 537 19.15 3.96 -1.88
C PRO A 537 18.05 5.02 -2.04
N THR A 538 17.14 5.11 -1.06
CA THR A 538 16.04 6.09 -1.04
C THR A 538 16.48 7.52 -0.71
N ARG A 539 17.71 7.71 -0.20
CA ARG A 539 18.29 9.01 0.16
C ARG A 539 19.77 9.08 -0.25
N PRO A 540 20.07 9.08 -1.57
CA PRO A 540 21.45 8.98 -2.06
C PRO A 540 22.33 10.19 -1.71
N ASP A 541 21.70 11.32 -1.37
CA ASP A 541 22.40 12.56 -1.02
C ASP A 541 22.98 12.55 0.41
N VAL A 542 22.51 11.63 1.27
CA VAL A 542 22.92 11.55 2.67
C VAL A 542 23.86 10.37 2.90
N GLN A 543 25.13 10.67 3.16
CA GLN A 543 26.12 9.66 3.55
C GLN A 543 25.94 9.27 5.02
N ILE A 544 25.65 7.99 5.27
CA ILE A 544 25.52 7.46 6.64
C ILE A 544 26.88 7.02 7.19
N PHE A 545 27.64 6.24 6.41
CA PHE A 545 29.01 5.83 6.78
C PHE A 545 30.01 6.34 5.76
N ARG A 546 31.10 6.95 6.23
CA ARG A 546 32.17 7.49 5.37
C ARG A 546 33.35 6.53 5.28
N ASP A 547 33.79 6.02 6.42
CA ASP A 547 34.94 5.11 6.54
C ASP A 547 34.85 4.30 7.85
N LEU A 548 33.77 3.54 8.01
CA LEU A 548 33.50 2.83 9.26
C LEU A 548 34.39 1.57 9.35
N SER A 549 35.25 1.51 10.37
CA SER A 549 36.09 0.34 10.66
C SER A 549 35.87 -0.18 12.08
N LEU A 550 35.37 -1.42 12.20
CA LEU A 550 35.02 -2.06 13.48
C LEU A 550 35.34 -3.54 13.45
N THR A 551 35.98 -4.04 14.51
CA THR A 551 36.23 -5.46 14.71
C THR A 551 35.46 -5.94 15.94
N ILE A 552 34.70 -7.01 15.77
CA ILE A 552 33.86 -7.64 16.78
C ILE A 552 34.36 -9.08 16.92
N HIS A 553 34.94 -9.40 18.07
CA HIS A 553 35.46 -10.73 18.33
C HIS A 553 34.34 -11.72 18.67
N GLY A 554 34.54 -12.99 18.32
CA GLY A 554 33.66 -14.09 18.63
C GLY A 554 33.31 -14.17 20.11
N GLN A 555 32.03 -14.42 20.43
CA GLN A 555 31.52 -14.56 21.81
C GLN A 555 31.71 -13.32 22.70
N LYS A 556 31.94 -12.15 22.10
CA LYS A 556 32.04 -10.86 22.81
C LYS A 556 30.81 -10.00 22.54
N THR A 557 30.52 -9.13 23.52
CA THR A 557 29.44 -8.16 23.42
C THR A 557 29.99 -6.79 23.05
N VAL A 558 29.55 -6.26 21.91
CA VAL A 558 29.91 -4.92 21.42
C VAL A 558 28.70 -4.00 21.47
N ALA A 559 28.81 -2.90 22.19
CA ALA A 559 27.77 -1.86 22.26
C ALA A 559 28.09 -0.71 21.30
N LEU A 560 27.12 -0.37 20.44
CA LEU A 560 27.15 0.77 19.53
C LEU A 560 26.41 1.94 20.17
N VAL A 561 27.12 3.04 20.39
CA VAL A 561 26.59 4.24 21.08
C VAL A 561 26.84 5.47 20.21
N GLY A 562 25.95 6.45 20.26
CA GLY A 562 26.05 7.66 19.43
C GLY A 562 24.72 8.40 19.36
N GLU A 563 24.74 9.61 18.82
CA GLU A 563 23.54 10.42 18.65
C GLU A 563 22.48 9.71 17.78
N SER A 564 21.21 10.09 17.95
CA SER A 564 20.16 9.61 17.04
C SER A 564 20.56 9.91 15.60
N GLY A 565 20.29 9.02 14.65
CA GLY A 565 20.68 9.19 13.24
C GLY A 565 22.17 9.02 12.91
N SER A 566 23.05 8.66 13.86
CA SER A 566 24.48 8.43 13.59
C SER A 566 24.80 7.14 12.81
N GLY A 567 23.79 6.32 12.48
CA GLY A 567 23.94 5.08 11.70
C GLY A 567 23.99 3.79 12.52
N LYS A 568 23.76 3.80 13.83
CA LYS A 568 23.85 2.60 14.70
C LYS A 568 23.05 1.40 14.19
N SER A 569 21.74 1.58 13.95
CA SER A 569 20.85 0.53 13.43
C SER A 569 21.18 0.14 11.97
N THR A 570 21.88 1.00 11.23
CA THR A 570 22.38 0.70 9.89
C THR A 570 23.47 -0.38 9.94
N VAL A 571 24.27 -0.48 11.02
CA VAL A 571 25.22 -1.58 11.20
C VAL A 571 24.48 -2.93 11.22
N ILE A 572 23.41 -3.04 12.00
CA ILE A 572 22.56 -4.24 12.07
C ILE A 572 21.96 -4.57 10.69
N SER A 573 21.53 -3.55 9.95
CA SER A 573 20.96 -3.71 8.60
C SER A 573 21.99 -4.24 7.59
N LEU A 574 23.24 -3.77 7.65
CA LEU A 574 24.34 -4.26 6.81
C LEU A 574 24.78 -5.68 7.19
N LEU A 575 24.84 -6.01 8.49
CA LEU A 575 25.17 -7.36 8.96
C LEU A 575 24.15 -8.40 8.50
N GLN A 576 22.86 -8.07 8.54
CA GLN A 576 21.79 -8.93 7.99
C GLN A 576 21.75 -8.94 6.45
N ARG A 577 22.63 -8.15 5.81
CA ARG A 577 22.70 -7.95 4.37
C ARG A 577 21.32 -7.60 3.81
N PHE A 578 20.67 -6.62 4.44
CA PHE A 578 19.50 -5.95 3.87
C PHE A 578 19.91 -4.96 2.78
N TYR A 579 21.13 -4.43 2.92
CA TYR A 579 21.81 -3.62 1.93
C TYR A 579 23.28 -4.10 1.82
N ASP A 580 23.87 -3.90 0.65
CA ASP A 580 25.31 -4.04 0.47
C ASP A 580 25.98 -2.64 0.63
N PRO A 581 27.20 -2.57 1.18
CA PRO A 581 27.93 -1.31 1.29
C PRO A 581 28.34 -0.77 -0.09
N ASP A 582 28.44 0.56 -0.22
CA ASP A 582 28.90 1.22 -1.46
C ASP A 582 30.40 0.98 -1.69
N SER A 583 31.18 0.99 -0.60
CA SER A 583 32.61 0.73 -0.61
C SER A 583 33.06 0.08 0.70
N GLY A 584 34.24 -0.54 0.70
CA GLY A 584 34.73 -1.37 1.81
C GLY A 584 34.20 -2.79 1.78
N ARG A 585 34.47 -3.56 2.84
CA ARG A 585 34.01 -4.96 2.95
C ARG A 585 33.64 -5.33 4.38
N ILE A 586 32.67 -6.23 4.50
CA ILE A 586 32.24 -6.80 5.78
C ILE A 586 32.54 -8.30 5.71
N THR A 587 33.27 -8.83 6.69
CA THR A 587 33.64 -10.25 6.76
C THR A 587 33.08 -10.90 8.01
N LEU A 588 32.65 -12.16 7.88
CA LEU A 588 32.34 -13.08 8.98
C LEU A 588 33.37 -14.23 8.94
N ASP A 589 34.09 -14.42 10.04
CA ASP A 589 35.17 -15.41 10.19
C ASP A 589 36.20 -15.34 9.03
N GLY A 590 36.51 -14.12 8.58
CA GLY A 590 37.45 -13.84 7.49
C GLY A 590 36.87 -13.94 6.07
N VAL A 591 35.64 -14.43 5.90
CA VAL A 591 34.96 -14.53 4.60
C VAL A 591 34.00 -13.36 4.40
N GLU A 592 34.06 -12.71 3.24
CA GLU A 592 33.15 -11.61 2.90
C GLU A 592 31.68 -12.06 2.87
N ILE A 593 30.80 -11.29 3.51
CA ILE A 593 29.38 -11.63 3.62
C ILE A 593 28.67 -11.71 2.26
N GLN A 594 29.20 -11.05 1.23
CA GLN A 594 28.70 -11.11 -0.13
C GLN A 594 28.93 -12.49 -0.78
N LYS A 595 29.96 -13.22 -0.36
CA LYS A 595 30.30 -14.57 -0.87
C LYS A 595 29.56 -15.69 -0.15
N LEU A 596 28.94 -15.38 0.99
CA LEU A 596 28.19 -16.35 1.79
C LEU A 596 26.77 -16.50 1.24
N GLN A 597 26.20 -17.70 1.37
CA GLN A 597 24.80 -17.91 1.01
C GLN A 597 23.90 -17.11 1.97
N LEU A 598 23.07 -16.20 1.43
CA LEU A 598 22.28 -15.23 2.21
C LEU A 598 21.33 -15.89 3.22
N LYS A 599 20.60 -16.93 2.80
CA LYS A 599 19.68 -17.67 3.66
C LYS A 599 20.40 -18.35 4.83
N TRP A 600 21.60 -18.86 4.60
CA TRP A 600 22.44 -19.46 5.64
C TRP A 600 23.00 -18.39 6.58
N LEU A 601 23.52 -17.26 6.04
CA LEU A 601 24.02 -16.14 6.83
C LEU A 601 22.96 -15.64 7.82
N ARG A 602 21.75 -15.37 7.33
CA ARG A 602 20.63 -14.92 8.17
C ARG A 602 20.16 -15.99 9.16
N GLN A 603 20.42 -17.28 8.94
CA GLN A 603 20.13 -18.33 9.92
C GLN A 603 21.08 -18.28 11.13
N GLN A 604 22.32 -17.81 10.94
CA GLN A 604 23.30 -17.67 12.02
C GLN A 604 23.04 -16.45 12.93
N MET A 605 22.13 -15.56 12.52
CA MET A 605 21.82 -14.30 13.21
C MET A 605 20.43 -14.31 13.85
N GLY A 606 20.30 -13.80 15.07
CA GLY A 606 19.02 -13.50 15.71
C GLY A 606 18.83 -12.00 15.88
N LEU A 607 17.71 -11.46 15.41
CA LEU A 607 17.38 -10.05 15.56
C LEU A 607 16.29 -9.87 16.61
N VAL A 608 16.50 -8.93 17.53
CA VAL A 608 15.47 -8.40 18.42
C VAL A 608 15.39 -6.89 18.20
N SER A 609 14.31 -6.46 17.53
CA SER A 609 14.08 -5.06 17.17
C SER A 609 13.40 -4.27 18.30
N GLN A 610 13.42 -2.94 18.18
CA GLN A 610 12.79 -2.00 19.11
C GLN A 610 11.28 -2.24 19.25
N GLU A 611 10.59 -2.38 18.11
CA GLU A 611 9.17 -2.71 18.05
C GLU A 611 8.98 -4.08 17.39
N PRO A 612 8.87 -5.16 18.18
CA PRO A 612 8.74 -6.51 17.65
C PRO A 612 7.37 -6.70 16.99
N VAL A 613 7.40 -7.08 15.73
CA VAL A 613 6.20 -7.43 14.98
C VAL A 613 5.83 -8.89 15.24
N LEU A 614 4.60 -9.10 15.72
CA LEU A 614 3.96 -10.39 15.83
C LEU A 614 2.95 -10.56 14.69
N PHE A 615 2.99 -11.71 14.04
CA PHE A 615 2.04 -12.04 13.00
C PHE A 615 0.66 -12.35 13.61
N ASN A 616 -0.40 -12.13 12.82
CA ASN A 616 -1.79 -12.45 13.18
C ASN A 616 -2.01 -13.98 13.25
N ASP A 617 -1.44 -14.61 14.28
CA ASP A 617 -1.40 -16.06 14.50
C ASP A 617 -1.25 -16.34 16.00
N THR A 618 -1.22 -17.61 16.40
CA THR A 618 -0.99 -18.05 17.77
C THR A 618 0.38 -17.61 18.29
N ILE A 619 0.51 -17.49 19.62
CA ILE A 619 1.83 -17.25 20.27
C ILE A 619 2.80 -18.38 19.92
N ARG A 620 2.31 -19.63 19.88
CA ARG A 620 3.06 -20.82 19.45
C ARG A 620 3.69 -20.63 18.07
N ALA A 621 2.90 -20.28 17.06
CA ALA A 621 3.37 -20.05 15.70
C ALA A 621 4.36 -18.87 15.63
N ASN A 622 4.11 -17.81 16.40
CA ASN A 622 5.01 -16.66 16.47
C ASN A 622 6.39 -17.00 17.06
N ILE A 623 6.48 -17.89 18.04
CA ILE A 623 7.76 -18.37 18.59
C ILE A 623 8.43 -19.34 17.60
N ALA A 624 7.66 -20.31 17.08
CA ALA A 624 8.12 -21.31 16.13
C ALA A 624 8.71 -20.72 14.84
N TYR A 625 8.26 -19.53 14.44
CA TYR A 625 8.76 -18.78 13.28
C TYR A 625 10.30 -18.62 13.25
N GLY A 626 10.97 -18.67 14.41
CA GLY A 626 12.42 -18.56 14.52
C GLY A 626 13.21 -19.77 14.01
N LYS A 627 12.62 -20.98 14.01
CA LYS A 627 13.33 -22.23 13.71
C LYS A 627 13.11 -22.69 12.28
N LYS A 628 14.13 -23.34 11.69
CA LYS A 628 14.03 -24.01 10.40
C LYS A 628 13.35 -25.38 10.59
N GLY A 629 12.15 -25.56 10.02
CA GLY A 629 11.37 -26.80 10.14
C GLY A 629 10.36 -26.75 11.30
N GLU A 630 9.78 -27.90 11.64
CA GLU A 630 8.83 -27.99 12.75
C GLU A 630 9.55 -27.86 14.11
N ALA A 631 9.08 -26.94 14.94
CA ALA A 631 9.53 -26.80 16.31
C ALA A 631 8.72 -27.73 17.21
N THR A 632 9.39 -28.47 18.10
CA THR A 632 8.69 -29.31 19.07
C THR A 632 8.15 -28.46 20.21
N GLU A 633 7.08 -28.93 20.86
CA GLU A 633 6.47 -28.24 22.00
C GLU A 633 7.44 -27.99 23.14
N ALA A 634 8.29 -28.97 23.44
CA ALA A 634 9.29 -28.85 24.49
C ALA A 634 10.28 -27.72 24.20
N GLU A 635 10.68 -27.52 22.94
CA GLU A 635 11.58 -26.44 22.55
C GLU A 635 10.90 -25.07 22.64
N ILE A 636 9.62 -24.97 22.26
CA ILE A 636 8.85 -23.73 22.35
C ILE A 636 8.68 -23.31 23.82
N ILE A 637 8.36 -24.26 24.70
CA ILE A 637 8.21 -24.01 26.13
C ILE A 637 9.56 -23.61 26.73
N ALA A 638 10.63 -24.35 26.46
CA ALA A 638 11.96 -24.04 26.97
C ALA A 638 12.47 -22.66 26.52
N ALA A 639 12.21 -22.28 25.26
CA ALA A 639 12.55 -20.95 24.75
C ALA A 639 11.72 -19.85 25.44
N ALA A 640 10.43 -20.11 25.70
CA ALA A 640 9.57 -19.18 26.41
C ALA A 640 9.92 -19.04 27.90
N GLU A 641 10.41 -20.10 28.55
CA GLU A 641 10.90 -20.03 29.93
C GLU A 641 12.15 -19.17 30.03
N GLN A 642 13.14 -19.40 29.15
CA GLN A 642 14.37 -18.60 29.08
C GLN A 642 14.08 -17.13 28.74
N ALA A 643 13.03 -16.85 27.95
CA ALA A 643 12.61 -15.48 27.65
C ALA A 643 11.75 -14.82 28.75
N ASN A 644 11.54 -15.47 29.91
CA ASN A 644 10.60 -15.04 30.94
C ASN A 644 9.15 -14.85 30.43
N ALA A 645 8.79 -15.55 29.35
CA ALA A 645 7.49 -15.45 28.69
C ALA A 645 6.48 -16.50 29.18
N HIS A 646 6.95 -17.67 29.62
CA HIS A 646 6.08 -18.81 29.97
C HIS A 646 4.98 -18.44 30.99
N LYS A 647 5.33 -17.74 32.09
CA LYS A 647 4.37 -17.41 33.15
C LYS A 647 3.17 -16.61 32.66
N PHE A 648 3.40 -15.60 31.80
CA PHE A 648 2.29 -14.78 31.31
C PHE A 648 1.52 -15.50 30.20
N ILE A 649 2.21 -16.27 29.35
CA ILE A 649 1.56 -17.04 28.28
C ILE A 649 0.62 -18.09 28.90
N SER A 650 1.09 -18.86 29.88
CA SER A 650 0.28 -19.86 30.60
C SER A 650 -0.85 -19.24 31.42
N GLY A 651 -0.78 -17.94 31.75
CA GLY A 651 -1.86 -17.20 32.40
C GLY A 651 -2.97 -16.73 31.46
N LEU A 652 -2.79 -16.83 30.14
CA LEU A 652 -3.83 -16.52 29.15
C LEU A 652 -4.86 -17.65 29.07
N GLN A 653 -6.12 -17.32 28.74
CA GLN A 653 -7.21 -18.30 28.67
C GLN A 653 -6.92 -19.47 27.72
N GLN A 654 -6.21 -19.23 26.62
CA GLN A 654 -5.84 -20.24 25.62
C GLN A 654 -4.34 -20.57 25.64
N GLY A 655 -3.59 -20.13 26.65
CA GLY A 655 -2.16 -20.38 26.75
C GLY A 655 -1.40 -19.97 25.48
N TYR A 656 -0.61 -20.89 24.94
CA TYR A 656 0.17 -20.75 23.71
C TYR A 656 -0.68 -20.67 22.43
N ASP A 657 -1.93 -21.13 22.47
CA ASP A 657 -2.87 -21.10 21.34
C ASP A 657 -3.64 -19.77 21.25
N THR A 658 -3.37 -18.83 22.16
CA THR A 658 -3.91 -17.48 22.09
C THR A 658 -3.47 -16.80 20.80
N VAL A 659 -4.43 -16.34 19.99
CA VAL A 659 -4.17 -15.58 18.77
C VAL A 659 -3.80 -14.14 19.14
N VAL A 660 -2.65 -13.68 18.65
CA VAL A 660 -2.10 -12.33 18.86
C VAL A 660 -2.00 -11.57 17.54
N GLY A 661 -1.77 -10.26 17.61
CA GLY A 661 -1.67 -9.37 16.44
C GLY A 661 -2.77 -8.30 16.44
N GLU A 662 -2.95 -7.61 15.31
CA GLU A 662 -3.96 -6.54 15.17
C GLU A 662 -5.39 -7.04 15.35
N ARG A 663 -5.67 -8.31 14.97
CA ARG A 663 -6.99 -8.94 15.07
C ARG A 663 -7.16 -9.83 16.30
N GLY A 664 -6.09 -10.00 17.10
CA GLY A 664 -6.06 -10.90 18.26
C GLY A 664 -5.98 -10.15 19.59
N VAL A 665 -5.55 -10.85 20.63
CA VAL A 665 -5.24 -10.24 21.93
C VAL A 665 -4.04 -9.31 21.78
N GLN A 666 -4.18 -8.07 22.23
CA GLN A 666 -3.08 -7.12 22.26
C GLN A 666 -2.20 -7.38 23.48
N LEU A 667 -0.94 -7.77 23.22
CA LEU A 667 0.09 -7.89 24.24
C LEU A 667 0.71 -6.52 24.55
N SER A 668 1.15 -6.31 25.79
CA SER A 668 1.95 -5.13 26.14
C SER A 668 3.29 -5.11 25.40
N GLY A 669 3.95 -3.95 25.30
CA GLY A 669 5.27 -3.84 24.67
C GLY A 669 6.27 -4.86 25.24
N GLY A 670 6.34 -4.98 26.57
CA GLY A 670 7.23 -5.94 27.25
C GLY A 670 6.88 -7.39 26.96
N GLN A 671 5.60 -7.72 26.89
CA GLN A 671 5.17 -9.07 26.50
C GLN A 671 5.55 -9.39 25.05
N LYS A 672 5.35 -8.46 24.12
CA LYS A 672 5.77 -8.64 22.72
C LYS A 672 7.29 -8.84 22.61
N GLN A 673 8.07 -8.07 23.38
CA GLN A 673 9.53 -8.20 23.42
C GLN A 673 9.96 -9.59 23.89
N ARG A 674 9.36 -10.12 24.96
CA ARG A 674 9.67 -11.46 25.46
C ARG A 674 9.32 -12.56 24.44
N VAL A 675 8.24 -12.41 23.67
CA VAL A 675 7.92 -13.35 22.57
C VAL A 675 8.97 -13.27 21.46
N ALA A 676 9.45 -12.08 21.11
CA ALA A 676 10.53 -11.91 20.13
C ALA A 676 11.87 -12.48 20.61
N ILE A 677 12.18 -12.34 21.90
CA ILE A 677 13.35 -12.97 22.51
C ILE A 677 13.21 -14.50 22.47
N ALA A 678 12.05 -15.05 22.82
CA ALA A 678 11.80 -16.49 22.70
C ALA A 678 12.01 -16.99 21.26
N ARG A 679 11.54 -16.23 20.25
CA ARG A 679 11.77 -16.50 18.82
C ARG A 679 13.28 -16.51 18.49
N ALA A 680 14.05 -15.57 19.03
CA ALA A 680 15.50 -15.52 18.84
C ALA A 680 16.24 -16.65 19.57
N ILE A 681 15.77 -17.07 20.75
CA ILE A 681 16.32 -18.21 21.51
C ILE A 681 16.10 -19.51 20.73
N LEU A 682 14.87 -19.75 20.28
CA LEU A 682 14.51 -20.98 19.56
C LEU A 682 15.33 -21.17 18.29
N LYS A 683 15.70 -20.07 17.62
CA LYS A 683 16.58 -20.09 16.45
C LYS A 683 18.02 -20.55 16.77
N SER A 684 18.46 -20.40 18.01
CA SER A 684 19.83 -20.69 18.48
C SER A 684 20.95 -20.08 17.61
N PRO A 685 20.91 -18.77 17.33
CA PRO A 685 21.91 -18.09 16.49
C PRO A 685 23.27 -18.00 17.17
N LYS A 686 24.34 -17.94 16.38
CA LYS A 686 25.71 -17.67 16.84
C LYS A 686 25.97 -16.18 17.05
N ILE A 687 25.22 -15.34 16.34
CA ILE A 687 25.31 -13.88 16.38
C ILE A 687 23.95 -13.32 16.82
N LEU A 688 23.94 -12.52 17.87
CA LEU A 688 22.75 -11.85 18.38
C LEU A 688 22.82 -10.36 18.08
N LEU A 689 21.76 -9.82 17.48
CA LEU A 689 21.62 -8.41 17.10
C LEU A 689 20.47 -7.81 17.90
N LEU A 690 20.78 -6.87 18.77
CA LEU A 690 19.81 -6.19 19.64
C LEU A 690 19.71 -4.73 19.21
N ASP A 691 18.57 -4.32 18.65
CA ASP A 691 18.31 -2.95 18.20
C ASP A 691 17.32 -2.28 19.14
N GLU A 692 17.83 -1.51 20.11
CA GLU A 692 17.04 -0.78 21.12
C GLU A 692 15.96 -1.62 21.82
N ALA A 693 16.26 -2.88 22.15
CA ALA A 693 15.29 -3.86 22.65
C ALA A 693 14.56 -3.48 23.96
N THR A 694 14.98 -2.42 24.65
CA THR A 694 14.42 -1.95 25.94
C THR A 694 13.92 -0.50 25.91
N SER A 695 13.97 0.21 24.77
CA SER A 695 13.70 1.65 24.75
C SER A 695 12.21 2.00 24.95
N ALA A 696 11.29 1.14 24.50
CA ALA A 696 9.84 1.38 24.56
C ALA A 696 9.13 0.74 25.79
N LEU A 697 9.88 0.37 26.83
CA LEU A 697 9.36 -0.39 27.98
C LEU A 697 9.28 0.45 29.26
N ASP A 698 8.26 0.15 30.07
CA ASP A 698 8.17 0.59 31.46
C ASP A 698 9.26 -0.08 32.32
N ALA A 699 9.64 0.55 33.43
CA ALA A 699 10.78 0.13 34.25
C ALA A 699 10.66 -1.30 34.81
N GLU A 700 9.45 -1.77 35.12
CA GLU A 700 9.23 -3.14 35.59
C GLU A 700 9.41 -4.15 34.45
N SER A 701 8.75 -3.93 33.31
CA SER A 701 8.90 -4.78 32.13
C SER A 701 10.32 -4.80 31.60
N GLU A 702 11.01 -3.66 31.63
CA GLU A 702 12.40 -3.52 31.20
C GLU A 702 13.33 -4.44 31.98
N ARG A 703 13.22 -4.48 33.32
CA ARG A 703 14.11 -5.31 34.14
C ARG A 703 13.96 -6.78 33.77
N VAL A 704 12.72 -7.26 33.61
CA VAL A 704 12.43 -8.66 33.25
C VAL A 704 12.92 -9.00 31.84
N VAL A 705 12.83 -8.05 30.91
CA VAL A 705 13.34 -8.20 29.53
C VAL A 705 14.86 -8.19 29.50
N GLN A 706 15.51 -7.32 30.28
CA GLN A 706 16.97 -7.25 30.39
C GLN A 706 17.53 -8.54 31.00
N ASP A 707 16.91 -9.06 32.06
CA ASP A 707 17.28 -10.36 32.65
C ASP A 707 17.23 -11.50 31.62
N ALA A 708 16.22 -11.49 30.74
CA ALA A 708 16.12 -12.46 29.66
C ALA A 708 17.21 -12.24 28.60
N LEU A 709 17.49 -11.00 28.19
CA LEU A 709 18.56 -10.69 27.23
C LEU A 709 19.94 -11.12 27.76
N ASP A 710 20.23 -10.86 29.03
CA ASP A 710 21.50 -11.22 29.67
C ASP A 710 21.77 -12.72 29.62
N GLN A 711 20.74 -13.55 29.80
CA GLN A 711 20.85 -15.01 29.65
C GLN A 711 21.11 -15.44 28.20
N VAL A 712 20.49 -14.77 27.23
CA VAL A 712 20.62 -15.13 25.81
C VAL A 712 21.97 -14.71 25.22
N MET A 713 22.59 -13.66 25.75
CA MET A 713 23.89 -13.15 25.29
C MET A 713 25.06 -14.08 25.62
N VAL A 714 24.93 -14.97 26.60
CA VAL A 714 26.01 -15.87 27.02
C VAL A 714 26.42 -16.81 25.87
N ASN A 715 27.72 -16.90 25.62
CA ASN A 715 28.33 -17.74 24.56
C ASN A 715 27.92 -17.37 23.12
N ARG A 716 27.50 -16.13 22.88
CA ARG A 716 27.14 -15.64 21.54
C ARG A 716 27.84 -14.31 21.25
N THR A 717 28.23 -14.10 19.99
CA THR A 717 28.68 -12.77 19.57
C THR A 717 27.48 -11.85 19.59
N THR A 718 27.53 -10.76 20.37
CA THR A 718 26.37 -9.87 20.52
C THR A 718 26.70 -8.46 20.07
N VAL A 719 25.87 -7.90 19.19
CA VAL A 719 25.92 -6.49 18.79
C VAL A 719 24.69 -5.79 19.35
N ILE A 720 24.91 -4.80 20.22
CA ILE A 720 23.84 -4.08 20.90
C ILE A 720 23.85 -2.62 20.44
N VAL A 721 22.74 -2.16 19.89
CA VAL A 721 22.44 -0.74 19.74
C VAL A 721 21.60 -0.34 20.96
N ALA A 722 22.23 0.35 21.90
CA ALA A 722 21.58 0.73 23.15
C ALA A 722 21.52 2.24 23.32
N HIS A 723 20.38 2.72 23.81
CA HIS A 723 20.19 4.09 24.27
C HIS A 723 20.19 4.19 25.81
N ARG A 724 20.24 3.05 26.52
CA ARG A 724 20.21 2.98 27.97
C ARG A 724 21.57 2.59 28.54
N LEU A 725 21.99 3.33 29.56
CA LEU A 725 23.31 3.17 30.16
C LEU A 725 23.51 1.81 30.85
N SER A 726 22.46 1.25 31.43
CA SER A 726 22.45 -0.06 32.10
C SER A 726 22.94 -1.18 31.17
N THR A 727 22.43 -1.20 29.93
CA THR A 727 22.79 -2.20 28.91
C THR A 727 24.18 -1.97 28.30
N ILE A 728 24.66 -0.72 28.27
CA ILE A 728 25.96 -0.36 27.69
C ILE A 728 27.12 -0.73 28.64
N LYS A 729 26.92 -0.59 29.96
CA LYS A 729 27.96 -0.82 30.98
C LYS A 729 28.49 -2.25 31.01
N THR A 730 27.67 -3.22 30.65
CA THR A 730 28.00 -4.66 30.69
C THR A 730 28.73 -5.16 29.44
N ALA A 731 28.89 -4.32 28.41
CA ALA A 731 29.55 -4.71 27.16
C ALA A 731 31.08 -4.88 27.32
N ASP A 732 31.65 -5.87 26.63
CA ASP A 732 33.10 -6.10 26.57
C ASP A 732 33.83 -4.95 25.85
N LEU A 733 33.19 -4.37 24.84
CA LEU A 733 33.69 -3.26 24.04
C LEU A 733 32.54 -2.31 23.70
N ILE A 734 32.79 -1.02 23.83
CA ILE A 734 31.88 0.04 23.42
C ILE A 734 32.53 0.76 22.24
N ALA A 735 31.79 0.92 21.15
CA ALA A 735 32.19 1.66 19.97
C ALA A 735 31.25 2.85 19.76
N VAL A 736 31.82 4.05 19.75
CA VAL A 736 31.08 5.30 19.67
C VAL A 736 31.06 5.78 18.23
N VAL A 737 29.87 5.86 17.65
CA VAL A 737 29.63 6.23 16.25
C VAL A 737 29.17 7.69 16.18
N ASN A 738 29.97 8.53 15.53
CA ASN A 738 29.63 9.92 15.25
C ASN A 738 29.93 10.25 13.78
N ASN A 739 29.02 10.94 13.10
CA ASN A 739 29.16 11.35 11.69
C ASN A 739 29.63 10.23 10.74
N GLY A 740 29.21 8.99 11.02
CA GLY A 740 29.50 7.83 10.17
C GLY A 740 30.88 7.21 10.33
N VAL A 741 31.61 7.53 11.41
CA VAL A 741 32.91 6.94 11.78
C VAL A 741 32.93 6.56 13.26
N ILE A 742 33.84 5.65 13.64
CA ILE A 742 34.07 5.32 15.05
C ILE A 742 35.10 6.29 15.63
N VAL A 743 34.65 7.12 16.56
CA VAL A 743 35.48 8.14 17.20
C VAL A 743 36.21 7.59 18.43
N GLU A 744 35.56 6.71 19.18
CA GLU A 744 36.11 6.13 20.41
C GLU A 744 35.78 4.64 20.51
N LYS A 745 36.72 3.87 21.06
CA LYS A 745 36.52 2.44 21.34
C LYS A 745 37.20 2.03 22.63
N GLY A 746 36.53 1.26 23.48
CA GLY A 746 37.10 0.77 24.73
C GLY A 746 36.06 0.21 25.70
N LYS A 747 36.51 -0.14 26.92
CA LYS A 747 35.61 -0.51 28.01
C LYS A 747 34.99 0.73 28.64
N HIS A 748 33.83 0.58 29.29
CA HIS A 748 33.13 1.65 30.00
C HIS A 748 34.07 2.49 30.89
N GLN A 749 34.85 1.81 31.75
CA GLN A 749 35.76 2.46 32.70
C GLN A 749 36.89 3.24 32.02
N SER A 750 37.31 2.82 30.82
CA SER A 750 38.37 3.50 30.07
C SER A 750 37.82 4.74 29.37
N LEU A 751 36.65 4.62 28.74
CA LEU A 751 36.04 5.69 27.96
C LEU A 751 35.52 6.84 28.83
N ILE A 752 35.00 6.55 30.03
CA ILE A 752 34.51 7.60 30.95
C ILE A 752 35.63 8.45 31.54
N ASN A 753 36.86 7.93 31.57
CA ASN A 753 38.03 8.63 32.09
C ASN A 753 38.72 9.54 31.06
N ILE A 754 38.29 9.49 29.78
CA ILE A 754 38.81 10.37 28.74
C ILE A 754 38.24 11.76 28.98
N LYS A 755 39.11 12.73 29.29
CA LYS A 755 38.71 14.13 29.42
C LYS A 755 38.21 14.63 28.06
N GLU A 756 37.01 15.22 28.05
CA GLU A 756 36.33 15.70 26.84
C GLU A 756 36.00 14.58 25.81
N GLY A 757 35.92 13.32 26.27
CA GLY A 757 35.51 12.21 25.42
C GLY A 757 34.02 12.26 25.03
N PHE A 758 33.72 11.88 23.79
CA PHE A 758 32.36 11.82 23.25
C PHE A 758 31.50 10.77 23.97
N TYR A 759 32.09 9.67 24.42
CA TYR A 759 31.38 8.73 25.27
C TYR A 759 30.99 9.38 26.61
N ALA A 760 31.92 10.08 27.26
CA ALA A 760 31.69 10.69 28.56
C ALA A 760 30.61 11.78 28.49
N SER A 761 30.56 12.56 27.41
CA SER A 761 29.49 13.55 27.19
C SER A 761 28.13 12.88 26.95
N LEU A 762 28.06 11.82 26.15
CA LEU A 762 26.82 11.05 25.96
C LEU A 762 26.33 10.40 27.24
N VAL A 763 27.22 9.84 28.05
CA VAL A 763 26.87 9.26 29.35
C VAL A 763 26.41 10.33 30.33
N ALA A 764 27.04 11.51 30.35
CA ALA A 764 26.58 12.64 31.15
C ALA A 764 25.17 13.08 30.72
N LEU A 765 24.90 13.16 29.41
CA LEU A 765 23.56 13.43 28.88
C LEU A 765 22.54 12.35 29.30
N HIS A 766 22.86 11.06 29.17
CA HIS A 766 21.95 9.96 29.53
C HIS A 766 21.78 9.73 31.02
N ALA A 767 22.75 10.09 31.87
CA ALA A 767 22.59 10.05 33.32
C ALA A 767 21.66 11.16 33.84
N THR A 768 21.27 12.09 32.95
CA THR A 768 20.46 13.28 33.26
C THR A 768 19.11 13.31 32.56
N SER A 769 18.75 12.23 31.84
CA SER A 769 17.41 11.93 31.31
C SER A 769 16.85 10.71 32.03
#